data_AF-A0A938Z446-F1
#
_entry.id   AF-A0A938Z446-F1
#
_cell.length_a   1.000
_cell.length_b   1.000
_cell.length_c   1.000
_cell.angle_alpha   90.00
_cell.angle_beta   90.00
_cell.angle_gamma   90.00
#
_symmetry.space_group_name_H-M   'P 1'
#
loop_
_entity.id
_entity.type
_entity.pdbx_description
1 polymer ?
#
loop_
_entity_poly.entity_id
_entity_poly.type
_entity_poly.pdbx_seq_one_letter_code
_entity_poly.pdbx_strand_id
1 'polypeptide(L)'
;MRLPERARGGAGGSTTPEAAIYLDQQHGADENDGLSKTTAVKTIEKANALANEKNINDICLSSCYEVAGTEVWDLGGKTLHRYGFGGYMIELADASASLTLSNIVIDGAEYAADATHAAETDSIIKAANGGTIVLKNGAILQNNRAAQFGSGIFANNGVNITMEDGATIRNNTNYNYELGGGVLIGNRSTFTMNGGEISGNTANGGGGVAVIGSTMVMNGGTISNNSTYRTSGQGSYGAGVYVADYANASGGDTLFKPAPASFEMNGGSIRDNTALDYGGGVLTFPQQGQKITININNGDISGNKVTGGSGGAVAAFFGVTELNIKDGTLTGNSAQNYGGGVFLYDATNVTISGGTISKNKASQGGGVYLWPTSAAKQTGGSIENNVANVGGGVCGGTYTMTGGVIKNNNNSLTETKRRAAKGDGVYVGTAFNLGDDAEVSTNNDVYLVQGSSIPKEGRYINVISPYTGASTAKPIQIHSEDRTVEDTEIGTQLVRYTTDAGGEAAAATADADGVFVPSWKMPKGLVIGQSKGTGKTDWMTYVSAAKIRYQWVSTDNPTDVAPPANDYIRNGAAYTAKAQQKSQQGYSFDGWYTDERCTLPYADGTVLNTDTVLYGKWTKDSETPNQPSTPDVPSTPDVPSKPEAPVTPNQPSKPDVPSSPGAQAQLPQTGDPMNSALWISLMGLSLAGLLGSLVVAKKNNYRGKQMK
;
A
#
# COMPACT_ATOMS: atom_id res chain seq x y z
N MET A 1 -10.64 -3.89 -16.18
CA MET A 1 -10.56 -4.17 -17.62
C MET A 1 -11.28 -5.50 -17.84
N ARG A 2 -12.24 -5.57 -18.76
CA ARG A 2 -13.04 -6.80 -19.00
C ARG A 2 -12.11 -7.92 -19.46
N LEU A 3 -12.09 -9.04 -18.74
CA LEU A 3 -11.57 -10.31 -19.24
C LEU A 3 -12.42 -10.74 -20.44
N PRO A 4 -11.82 -11.27 -21.52
CA PRO A 4 -12.60 -11.82 -22.62
C PRO A 4 -13.32 -13.09 -22.14
N GLU A 5 -14.64 -13.11 -22.29
CA GLU A 5 -15.44 -14.34 -22.23
C GLU A 5 -14.94 -15.28 -23.32
N ARG A 6 -14.20 -16.33 -22.93
CA ARG A 6 -14.09 -17.55 -23.75
C ARG A 6 -15.23 -18.48 -23.36
N ALA A 7 -15.83 -19.04 -24.41
CA ALA A 7 -17.10 -19.73 -24.40
C ALA A 7 -17.21 -20.81 -23.33
N ARG A 8 -18.34 -20.82 -22.60
CA ARG A 8 -18.82 -21.99 -21.87
C ARG A 8 -19.20 -23.07 -22.89
N GLY A 9 -18.27 -23.95 -23.24
CA GLY A 9 -18.52 -25.21 -23.92
C GLY A 9 -18.63 -26.34 -22.91
N GLY A 10 -19.72 -27.10 -22.95
CA GLY A 10 -19.92 -28.29 -22.13
C GLY A 10 -18.97 -29.43 -22.48
N ALA A 11 -18.78 -30.35 -21.51
CA ALA A 11 -18.10 -31.64 -21.62
C ALA A 11 -16.88 -31.64 -22.56
N GLY A 12 -15.79 -31.01 -22.12
CA GLY A 12 -14.53 -30.98 -22.87
C GLY A 12 -13.91 -32.37 -22.97
N GLY A 13 -13.97 -32.98 -24.15
CA GLY A 13 -12.98 -33.99 -24.52
C GLY A 13 -11.60 -33.32 -24.49
N SER A 14 -10.72 -33.82 -23.63
CA SER A 14 -9.30 -33.50 -23.64
C SER A 14 -8.77 -33.72 -25.06
N THR A 15 -8.47 -32.65 -25.79
CA THR A 15 -7.91 -32.74 -27.13
C THR A 15 -6.50 -33.30 -27.03
N THR A 16 -6.35 -34.57 -27.42
CA THR A 16 -5.06 -35.26 -27.50
C THR A 16 -4.09 -34.48 -28.40
N PRO A 17 -2.83 -34.26 -28.01
CA PRO A 17 -1.80 -33.81 -28.93
C PRO A 17 -1.67 -34.81 -30.10
N GLU A 18 -1.44 -34.33 -31.32
CA GLU A 18 -1.36 -35.18 -32.54
C GLU A 18 -0.25 -36.25 -32.45
N ALA A 19 0.76 -36.05 -31.61
CA ALA A 19 1.78 -37.04 -31.27
C ALA A 19 2.14 -36.93 -29.78
N ALA A 20 1.93 -37.99 -29.00
CA ALA A 20 2.24 -38.05 -27.56
C ALA A 20 2.72 -39.44 -27.13
N ILE A 21 3.51 -39.51 -26.05
CA ILE A 21 3.85 -40.75 -25.36
C ILE A 21 2.89 -40.98 -24.20
N TYR A 22 2.28 -42.16 -24.09
CA TYR A 22 1.35 -42.50 -23.02
C TYR A 22 2.08 -43.15 -21.84
N LEU A 23 1.84 -42.62 -20.64
CA LEU A 23 2.36 -43.10 -19.36
C LEU A 23 1.21 -43.52 -18.45
N ASP A 24 1.25 -44.74 -17.93
CA ASP A 24 0.31 -45.28 -16.95
C ASP A 24 1.08 -46.15 -15.95
N GLN A 25 1.34 -45.64 -14.74
CA GLN A 25 2.16 -46.34 -13.75
C GLN A 25 1.46 -47.61 -13.21
N GLN A 26 0.13 -47.63 -13.25
CA GLN A 26 -0.68 -48.70 -12.66
C GLN A 26 -0.86 -49.88 -13.63
N HIS A 27 -1.09 -49.60 -14.91
CA HIS A 27 -1.47 -50.59 -15.92
C HIS A 27 -0.49 -50.69 -17.10
N GLY A 28 0.46 -49.77 -17.22
CA GLY A 28 1.46 -49.75 -18.30
C GLY A 28 2.58 -50.78 -18.13
N ALA A 29 3.38 -50.93 -19.19
CA ALA A 29 4.54 -51.81 -19.22
C ALA A 29 5.67 -51.17 -20.05
N ASP A 30 6.92 -51.20 -19.56
CA ASP A 30 8.05 -50.50 -20.20
C ASP A 30 8.56 -51.18 -21.48
N GLU A 31 8.05 -52.37 -21.80
CA GLU A 31 8.23 -53.04 -23.07
C GLU A 31 7.34 -52.46 -24.19
N ASN A 32 6.32 -51.67 -23.83
CA ASN A 32 5.40 -51.07 -24.79
C ASN A 32 6.03 -49.93 -25.59
N ASP A 33 5.43 -49.59 -26.73
CA ASP A 33 5.90 -48.52 -27.62
C ASP A 33 5.48 -47.11 -27.18
N GLY A 34 4.55 -47.00 -26.23
CA GLY A 34 4.05 -45.74 -25.68
C GLY A 34 3.18 -44.93 -26.63
N LEU A 35 2.78 -45.45 -27.80
CA LEU A 35 2.12 -44.64 -28.85
C LEU A 35 0.59 -44.60 -28.72
N SER A 36 0.00 -45.38 -27.82
CA SER A 36 -1.43 -45.35 -27.52
C SER A 36 -1.72 -45.62 -26.04
N LYS A 37 -2.93 -45.28 -25.59
CA LYS A 37 -3.38 -45.57 -24.22
C LYS A 37 -3.26 -47.06 -23.86
N THR A 38 -3.53 -47.97 -24.80
CA THR A 38 -3.44 -49.43 -24.56
C THR A 38 -2.01 -49.97 -24.59
N THR A 39 -1.06 -49.16 -25.04
CA THR A 39 0.38 -49.46 -25.11
C THR A 39 1.18 -48.46 -24.28
N ALA A 40 0.58 -47.93 -23.21
CA ALA A 40 1.25 -46.99 -22.33
C ALA A 40 2.45 -47.64 -21.65
N VAL A 41 3.53 -46.86 -21.49
CA VAL A 41 4.69 -47.28 -20.70
C VAL A 41 4.44 -47.05 -19.22
N LYS A 42 5.22 -47.70 -18.36
CA LYS A 42 4.99 -47.72 -16.92
C LYS A 42 5.76 -46.62 -16.18
N THR A 43 6.99 -46.36 -16.59
CA THR A 43 7.90 -45.45 -15.88
C THR A 43 8.09 -44.13 -16.62
N ILE A 44 8.35 -43.07 -15.84
CA ILE A 44 8.65 -41.76 -16.39
C ILE A 44 9.97 -41.76 -17.17
N GLU A 45 10.95 -42.56 -16.75
CA GLU A 45 12.23 -42.74 -17.43
C GLU A 45 12.02 -43.32 -18.83
N LYS A 46 11.20 -44.37 -18.94
CA LYS A 46 10.88 -44.98 -20.23
C LYS A 46 10.11 -44.02 -21.13
N ALA A 47 9.13 -43.29 -20.57
CA ALA A 47 8.36 -42.30 -21.31
C ALA A 47 9.26 -41.20 -21.89
N ASN A 48 10.18 -40.67 -21.08
CA ASN A 48 11.14 -39.66 -21.52
C ASN A 48 12.10 -40.19 -22.59
N ALA A 49 12.60 -41.42 -22.45
CA ALA A 49 13.48 -42.04 -23.43
C ALA A 49 12.81 -42.18 -24.80
N LEU A 50 11.55 -42.67 -24.83
CA LEU A 50 10.77 -42.77 -26.07
C LEU A 50 10.45 -41.39 -26.66
N ALA A 51 10.11 -40.43 -25.82
CA ALA A 51 9.84 -39.07 -26.24
C ALA A 51 11.08 -38.45 -26.93
N ASN A 52 12.28 -38.69 -26.38
CA ASN A 52 13.54 -38.27 -27.01
C ASN A 52 13.81 -39.01 -28.33
N GLU A 53 13.66 -40.33 -28.36
CA GLU A 53 13.88 -41.16 -29.55
C GLU A 53 12.98 -40.72 -30.73
N LYS A 54 11.73 -40.39 -30.42
CA LYS A 54 10.71 -40.05 -31.42
C LYS A 54 10.56 -38.55 -31.65
N ASN A 55 11.35 -37.72 -30.96
CA ASN A 55 11.26 -36.27 -31.01
C ASN A 55 9.83 -35.74 -30.70
N ILE A 56 9.22 -36.32 -29.66
CA ILE A 56 7.90 -35.96 -29.14
C ILE A 56 8.07 -35.14 -27.85
N ASN A 57 7.32 -34.05 -27.71
CA ASN A 57 7.39 -33.18 -26.53
C ASN A 57 6.32 -33.47 -25.48
N ASP A 58 5.26 -34.17 -25.86
CA ASP A 58 4.08 -34.37 -25.03
C ASP A 58 4.03 -35.79 -24.46
N ILE A 59 3.86 -35.90 -23.15
CA ILE A 59 3.64 -37.14 -22.42
C ILE A 59 2.24 -37.08 -21.80
N CYS A 60 1.37 -38.03 -22.12
CA CYS A 60 0.03 -38.14 -21.60
C CYS A 60 0.00 -39.09 -20.40
N LEU A 61 -0.11 -38.53 -19.19
CA LEU A 61 -0.32 -39.30 -17.96
C LEU A 61 -1.77 -39.80 -17.92
N SER A 62 -1.98 -41.11 -17.83
CA SER A 62 -3.31 -41.73 -17.91
C SER A 62 -3.82 -42.31 -16.59
N SER A 63 -3.00 -42.29 -15.55
CA SER A 63 -3.32 -42.69 -14.17
C SER A 63 -2.61 -41.75 -13.19
N CYS A 64 -3.05 -41.70 -11.92
CA CYS A 64 -2.22 -41.09 -10.88
C CYS A 64 -0.84 -41.76 -10.83
N TYR A 65 0.21 -40.95 -10.67
CA TYR A 65 1.58 -41.39 -10.47
C TYR A 65 1.95 -41.29 -8.98
N GLU A 66 2.23 -42.42 -8.34
CA GLU A 66 2.65 -42.49 -6.95
C GLU A 66 4.18 -42.49 -6.84
N VAL A 67 4.72 -41.56 -6.04
CA VAL A 67 6.13 -41.46 -5.66
C VAL A 67 6.30 -42.06 -4.26
N ALA A 68 6.91 -43.24 -4.18
CA ALA A 68 7.12 -43.96 -2.91
C ALA A 68 8.54 -43.78 -2.32
N GLY A 69 9.47 -43.25 -3.10
CA GLY A 69 10.86 -43.06 -2.70
C GLY A 69 11.40 -41.71 -3.17
N THR A 70 12.70 -41.64 -3.45
CA THR A 70 13.30 -40.43 -4.04
C THR A 70 13.30 -40.52 -5.56
N GLU A 71 12.65 -39.58 -6.21
CA GLU A 71 12.61 -39.42 -7.65
C GLU A 71 13.09 -38.03 -8.08
N VAL A 72 13.84 -37.99 -9.19
CA VAL A 72 14.37 -36.76 -9.78
C VAL A 72 14.02 -36.75 -11.25
N TRP A 73 13.13 -35.84 -11.64
CA TRP A 73 12.65 -35.75 -13.02
C TRP A 73 13.26 -34.52 -13.71
N ASP A 74 13.99 -34.80 -14.79
CA ASP A 74 14.38 -33.82 -15.80
C ASP A 74 13.90 -34.34 -17.16
N LEU A 75 12.87 -33.70 -17.71
CA LEU A 75 12.28 -34.10 -18.99
C LEU A 75 12.76 -33.25 -20.16
N GLY A 76 13.78 -32.38 -19.97
CA GLY A 76 14.35 -31.57 -21.04
C GLY A 76 13.36 -30.58 -21.67
N GLY A 77 12.42 -30.06 -20.89
CA GLY A 77 11.41 -29.08 -21.31
C GLY A 77 10.10 -29.66 -21.84
N LYS A 78 9.90 -30.98 -21.75
CA LYS A 78 8.67 -31.66 -22.18
C LYS A 78 7.48 -31.33 -21.28
N THR A 79 6.28 -31.60 -21.81
CA THR A 79 5.01 -31.42 -21.10
C THR A 79 4.40 -32.75 -20.71
N LEU A 80 4.10 -32.91 -19.41
CA LEU A 80 3.32 -33.99 -18.84
C LEU A 80 1.87 -33.52 -18.68
N HIS A 81 0.97 -34.05 -19.51
CA HIS A 81 -0.46 -33.70 -19.54
C HIS A 81 -1.28 -34.68 -18.72
N ARG A 82 -2.26 -34.16 -17.97
CA ARG A 82 -3.34 -34.99 -17.43
C ARG A 82 -4.20 -35.53 -18.58
N TYR A 83 -4.35 -36.86 -18.70
CA TYR A 83 -5.10 -37.47 -19.80
C TYR A 83 -6.16 -38.47 -19.32
N GLY A 84 -7.41 -38.01 -19.33
CA GLY A 84 -8.58 -38.90 -19.20
C GLY A 84 -8.82 -39.48 -17.80
N PHE A 85 -8.31 -38.84 -16.75
CA PHE A 85 -8.57 -39.20 -15.35
C PHE A 85 -8.75 -37.94 -14.46
N GLY A 86 -9.48 -38.09 -13.36
CA GLY A 86 -9.70 -37.04 -12.34
C GLY A 86 -8.77 -37.19 -11.13
N GLY A 87 -8.92 -36.35 -10.11
CA GLY A 87 -8.07 -36.38 -8.92
C GLY A 87 -6.71 -35.70 -9.12
N TYR A 88 -5.71 -36.13 -8.36
CA TYR A 88 -4.35 -35.60 -8.41
C TYR A 88 -3.49 -36.32 -9.46
N MET A 89 -2.57 -35.60 -10.10
CA MET A 89 -1.67 -36.19 -11.10
C MET A 89 -0.55 -36.99 -10.44
N ILE A 90 0.01 -36.43 -9.36
CA ILE A 90 1.14 -37.01 -8.64
C ILE A 90 0.82 -37.06 -7.15
N GLU A 91 1.09 -38.21 -6.53
CA GLU A 91 0.98 -38.40 -5.08
C GLU A 91 2.32 -38.80 -4.47
N LEU A 92 2.70 -38.13 -3.40
CA LEU A 92 3.75 -38.62 -2.51
C LEU A 92 3.12 -39.59 -1.51
N ALA A 93 3.58 -40.84 -1.54
CA ALA A 93 2.97 -41.93 -0.77
C ALA A 93 3.04 -41.69 0.75
N ASP A 94 4.19 -41.26 1.24
CA ASP A 94 4.45 -41.06 2.67
C ASP A 94 5.60 -40.08 2.97
N ALA A 95 6.00 -40.00 4.23
CA ALA A 95 7.04 -39.10 4.72
C ALA A 95 8.44 -39.36 4.13
N SER A 96 8.69 -40.53 3.56
CA SER A 96 9.96 -40.90 2.91
C SER A 96 10.01 -40.52 1.43
N ALA A 97 8.86 -40.22 0.83
CA ALA A 97 8.77 -39.82 -0.57
C ALA A 97 9.41 -38.44 -0.80
N SER A 98 10.17 -38.33 -1.89
CA SER A 98 10.80 -37.09 -2.32
C SER A 98 10.73 -36.96 -3.83
N LEU A 99 10.20 -35.83 -4.31
CA LEU A 99 10.11 -35.51 -5.72
C LEU A 99 10.88 -34.23 -6.03
N THR A 100 11.88 -34.33 -6.91
CA THR A 100 12.58 -33.17 -7.47
C THR A 100 12.21 -33.01 -8.93
N LEU A 101 11.73 -31.82 -9.31
CA LEU A 101 11.35 -31.48 -10.69
C LEU A 101 12.30 -30.42 -11.25
N SER A 102 12.73 -30.60 -12.49
CA SER A 102 13.49 -29.63 -13.29
C SER A 102 13.13 -29.77 -14.77
N ASN A 103 13.16 -28.67 -15.53
CA ASN A 103 12.92 -28.68 -16.98
C ASN A 103 11.71 -29.54 -17.39
N ILE A 104 10.56 -29.32 -16.77
CA ILE A 104 9.33 -30.07 -17.01
C ILE A 104 8.14 -29.13 -16.86
N VAL A 105 7.19 -29.22 -17.78
CA VAL A 105 5.86 -28.62 -17.62
C VAL A 105 4.90 -29.72 -17.20
N ILE A 106 4.19 -29.53 -16.10
CA ILE A 106 3.09 -30.39 -15.69
C ILE A 106 1.80 -29.59 -15.86
N ASP A 107 0.96 -30.03 -16.78
CA ASP A 107 -0.25 -29.33 -17.19
C ASP A 107 -1.51 -30.09 -16.73
N GLY A 108 -2.29 -29.43 -15.88
CA GLY A 108 -3.56 -29.95 -15.36
C GLY A 108 -4.73 -29.92 -16.35
N ALA A 109 -4.53 -29.38 -17.55
CA ALA A 109 -5.48 -29.35 -18.67
C ALA A 109 -6.82 -28.63 -18.36
N GLU A 110 -6.82 -27.68 -17.43
CA GLU A 110 -8.00 -27.01 -16.84
C GLU A 110 -9.09 -27.99 -16.38
N TYR A 111 -8.70 -29.24 -16.10
CA TYR A 111 -9.62 -30.30 -15.75
C TYR A 111 -10.32 -29.95 -14.45
N ALA A 112 -11.66 -30.01 -14.47
CA ALA A 112 -12.51 -29.87 -13.29
C ALA A 112 -13.25 -31.19 -13.08
N ALA A 113 -13.10 -31.79 -11.90
CA ALA A 113 -13.79 -33.01 -11.54
C ALA A 113 -15.31 -32.83 -11.62
N ASP A 114 -16.01 -33.88 -12.07
CA ASP A 114 -17.46 -33.94 -11.91
C ASP A 114 -17.83 -33.99 -10.41
N ALA A 115 -19.10 -33.72 -10.10
CA ALA A 115 -19.56 -33.69 -8.71
C ALA A 115 -19.40 -35.04 -7.98
N THR A 116 -19.22 -36.14 -8.72
CA THR A 116 -19.06 -37.49 -8.14
C THR A 116 -17.63 -37.78 -7.67
N HIS A 117 -16.62 -37.12 -8.22
CA HIS A 117 -15.21 -37.25 -7.81
C HIS A 117 -14.73 -36.07 -6.93
N ALA A 118 -15.62 -35.13 -6.61
CA ALA A 118 -15.31 -33.93 -5.84
C ALA A 118 -14.79 -34.18 -4.42
N ALA A 119 -14.71 -35.43 -3.93
CA ALA A 119 -14.11 -35.77 -2.64
C ALA A 119 -12.60 -36.11 -2.72
N GLU A 120 -12.06 -36.26 -3.93
CA GLU A 120 -10.64 -36.49 -4.18
C GLU A 120 -9.95 -35.14 -4.42
N THR A 121 -8.79 -34.89 -3.79
CA THR A 121 -8.13 -33.58 -3.87
C THR A 121 -7.46 -33.38 -5.23
N ASP A 122 -7.99 -32.52 -6.10
CA ASP A 122 -7.59 -32.40 -7.52
C ASP A 122 -6.26 -31.67 -7.82
N SER A 123 -5.37 -31.48 -6.84
CA SER A 123 -4.10 -30.75 -7.06
C SER A 123 -3.17 -31.45 -8.07
N ILE A 124 -2.27 -30.73 -8.74
CA ILE A 124 -1.25 -31.37 -9.59
C ILE A 124 -0.40 -32.32 -8.74
N ILE A 125 0.08 -31.84 -7.59
CA ILE A 125 0.85 -32.64 -6.63
C ILE A 125 0.12 -32.68 -5.30
N LYS A 126 -0.08 -33.88 -4.77
CA LYS A 126 -0.59 -34.16 -3.44
C LYS A 126 0.50 -34.78 -2.57
N ALA A 127 0.76 -34.18 -1.42
CA ALA A 127 1.59 -34.76 -0.36
C ALA A 127 0.83 -34.61 0.97
N ALA A 128 0.20 -35.69 1.46
CA ALA A 128 -0.72 -35.61 2.60
C ALA A 128 -0.12 -36.08 3.93
N ASN A 129 1.00 -36.79 3.90
CA ASN A 129 1.55 -37.53 5.04
C ASN A 129 3.06 -37.26 5.23
N GLY A 130 3.48 -36.00 5.05
CA GLY A 130 4.89 -35.63 4.99
C GLY A 130 5.50 -35.85 3.61
N GLY A 131 6.83 -35.77 3.52
CA GLY A 131 7.60 -35.91 2.29
C GLY A 131 8.25 -34.60 1.85
N THR A 132 8.95 -34.64 0.71
CA THR A 132 9.71 -33.48 0.21
C THR A 132 9.42 -33.21 -1.26
N ILE A 133 9.10 -31.95 -1.59
CA ILE A 133 8.93 -31.48 -2.98
C ILE A 133 9.98 -30.41 -3.24
N VAL A 134 10.77 -30.57 -4.31
CA VAL A 134 11.75 -29.57 -4.76
C VAL A 134 11.46 -29.17 -6.19
N LEU A 135 11.12 -27.90 -6.40
CA LEU A 135 10.94 -27.31 -7.72
C LEU A 135 12.21 -26.53 -8.08
N LYS A 136 12.93 -27.00 -9.10
CA LYS A 136 14.12 -26.34 -9.64
C LYS A 136 13.79 -25.56 -10.92
N ASN A 137 14.82 -24.92 -11.47
CA ASN A 137 14.73 -24.20 -12.74
C ASN A 137 14.01 -25.03 -13.82
N GLY A 138 13.07 -24.39 -14.52
CA GLY A 138 12.29 -25.01 -15.59
C GLY A 138 11.19 -25.96 -15.12
N ALA A 139 11.00 -26.17 -13.81
CA ALA A 139 9.83 -26.87 -13.30
C ALA A 139 8.62 -25.95 -13.31
N ILE A 140 7.57 -26.34 -14.01
CA ILE A 140 6.36 -25.54 -14.22
C ILE A 140 5.14 -26.38 -13.84
N LEU A 141 4.33 -25.90 -12.89
CA LEU A 141 3.04 -26.48 -12.54
C LEU A 141 1.93 -25.54 -12.99
N GLN A 142 1.06 -25.96 -13.92
CA GLN A 142 0.11 -25.03 -14.51
C GLN A 142 -1.27 -25.58 -14.88
N ASN A 143 -2.18 -24.62 -15.10
CA ASN A 143 -3.48 -24.81 -15.71
C ASN A 143 -4.29 -25.92 -15.04
N ASN A 144 -4.20 -26.07 -13.72
CA ASN A 144 -5.06 -26.99 -13.00
C ASN A 144 -6.33 -26.29 -12.51
N ARG A 145 -7.44 -27.03 -12.43
CA ARG A 145 -8.72 -26.49 -11.96
C ARG A 145 -9.35 -27.40 -10.89
N ALA A 146 -9.00 -27.18 -9.64
CA ALA A 146 -9.39 -28.05 -8.54
C ALA A 146 -10.75 -27.72 -7.91
N ALA A 147 -11.52 -28.76 -7.55
CA ALA A 147 -12.79 -28.63 -6.85
C ALA A 147 -12.66 -28.48 -5.32
N GLN A 148 -11.54 -28.93 -4.73
CA GLN A 148 -11.33 -29.00 -3.28
C GLN A 148 -10.06 -28.29 -2.80
N PHE A 149 -8.95 -28.97 -2.48
CA PHE A 149 -7.81 -28.35 -1.80
C PHE A 149 -6.60 -28.19 -2.71
N GLY A 150 -5.96 -27.03 -2.60
CA GLY A 150 -4.84 -26.69 -3.47
C GLY A 150 -5.31 -26.59 -4.94
N SER A 151 -4.43 -26.18 -5.83
CA SER A 151 -4.61 -26.50 -7.25
C SER A 151 -3.26 -26.80 -7.90
N GLY A 152 -2.21 -26.03 -7.63
CA GLY A 152 -0.84 -26.47 -7.97
C GLY A 152 -0.35 -27.57 -7.04
N ILE A 153 -0.17 -27.24 -5.76
CA ILE A 153 0.33 -28.17 -4.73
C ILE A 153 -0.59 -28.17 -3.51
N PHE A 154 -0.95 -29.36 -3.05
CA PHE A 154 -1.51 -29.60 -1.74
C PHE A 154 -0.49 -30.35 -0.87
N ALA A 155 -0.06 -29.74 0.22
CA ALA A 155 0.94 -30.27 1.13
C ALA A 155 0.44 -30.21 2.58
N ASN A 156 0.41 -31.34 3.27
CA ASN A 156 -0.15 -31.45 4.60
C ASN A 156 0.64 -32.41 5.51
N ASN A 157 0.55 -32.18 6.81
CA ASN A 157 1.13 -33.03 7.87
C ASN A 157 2.66 -33.16 7.79
N GLY A 158 3.37 -32.03 7.76
CA GLY A 158 4.83 -32.01 7.88
C GLY A 158 5.60 -32.17 6.56
N VAL A 159 5.01 -31.74 5.45
CA VAL A 159 5.67 -31.72 4.13
C VAL A 159 6.66 -30.56 4.06
N ASN A 160 7.80 -30.78 3.41
CA ASN A 160 8.77 -29.72 3.08
C ASN A 160 8.73 -29.41 1.59
N ILE A 161 8.45 -28.16 1.23
CA ILE A 161 8.51 -27.66 -0.15
C ILE A 161 9.69 -26.71 -0.26
N THR A 162 10.52 -26.87 -1.29
CA THR A 162 11.54 -25.89 -1.70
C THR A 162 11.29 -25.48 -3.14
N MET A 163 11.18 -24.18 -3.39
CA MET A 163 11.05 -23.61 -4.73
C MET A 163 12.25 -22.71 -5.01
N GLU A 164 13.04 -23.09 -6.00
CA GLU A 164 14.26 -22.40 -6.43
C GLU A 164 14.00 -21.46 -7.60
N ASP A 165 15.01 -20.66 -7.95
CA ASP A 165 14.98 -19.79 -9.11
C ASP A 165 14.64 -20.55 -10.41
N GLY A 166 13.78 -19.92 -11.22
CA GLY A 166 13.33 -20.45 -12.51
C GLY A 166 12.20 -21.48 -12.44
N ALA A 167 11.74 -21.86 -11.24
CA ALA A 167 10.50 -22.62 -11.08
C ALA A 167 9.26 -21.72 -11.26
N THR A 168 8.14 -22.28 -11.71
CA THR A 168 6.87 -21.54 -11.83
C THR A 168 5.65 -22.35 -11.40
N ILE A 169 4.72 -21.71 -10.68
CA ILE A 169 3.38 -22.24 -10.40
C ILE A 169 2.36 -21.22 -10.91
N ARG A 170 1.63 -21.54 -11.98
CA ARG A 170 0.76 -20.55 -12.62
C ARG A 170 -0.61 -21.02 -13.08
N ASN A 171 -1.55 -20.09 -13.15
CA ASN A 171 -2.89 -20.31 -13.71
C ASN A 171 -3.66 -21.48 -13.08
N ASN A 172 -3.35 -21.80 -11.82
CA ASN A 172 -4.05 -22.84 -11.09
C ASN A 172 -5.23 -22.22 -10.36
N THR A 173 -6.40 -22.83 -10.50
CA THR A 173 -7.66 -22.28 -10.00
C THR A 173 -8.34 -23.29 -9.09
N ASN A 174 -8.52 -22.91 -7.84
CA ASN A 174 -9.59 -23.48 -7.04
C ASN A 174 -10.91 -22.78 -7.38
N TYR A 175 -12.03 -23.49 -7.47
CA TYR A 175 -13.32 -22.86 -7.79
C TYR A 175 -14.43 -23.10 -6.76
N ASN A 176 -14.09 -23.61 -5.57
CA ASN A 176 -15.04 -23.89 -4.50
C ASN A 176 -14.73 -23.09 -3.21
N TYR A 177 -15.20 -23.51 -2.04
CA TYR A 177 -15.01 -22.83 -0.74
C TYR A 177 -13.56 -22.84 -0.21
N GLU A 178 -12.58 -23.16 -1.04
CA GLU A 178 -11.33 -23.73 -0.57
C GLU A 178 -10.11 -22.86 -0.86
N LEU A 179 -8.98 -23.31 -0.31
CA LEU A 179 -7.78 -22.50 -0.12
C LEU A 179 -6.65 -22.93 -1.05
N GLY A 180 -5.78 -21.96 -1.37
CA GLY A 180 -4.51 -22.20 -2.07
C GLY A 180 -4.68 -22.46 -3.56
N GLY A 181 -4.70 -21.41 -4.38
CA GLY A 181 -4.74 -21.58 -5.84
C GLY A 181 -3.41 -22.16 -6.35
N GLY A 182 -2.30 -21.50 -6.03
CA GLY A 182 -0.98 -22.03 -6.34
C GLY A 182 -0.57 -23.15 -5.38
N VAL A 183 -0.41 -22.82 -4.10
CA VAL A 183 0.09 -23.73 -3.06
C VAL A 183 -0.78 -23.65 -1.81
N LEU A 184 -1.13 -24.81 -1.24
CA LEU A 184 -1.72 -24.93 0.09
C LEU A 184 -0.79 -25.76 0.98
N ILE A 185 -0.33 -25.17 2.09
CA ILE A 185 0.41 -25.88 3.14
C ILE A 185 -0.39 -25.96 4.44
N GLY A 186 -0.47 -27.15 5.02
CA GLY A 186 -1.25 -27.47 6.20
C GLY A 186 -0.49 -28.25 7.27
N ASN A 187 -0.95 -28.15 8.52
CA ASN A 187 -0.53 -28.99 9.65
C ASN A 187 1.00 -29.13 9.79
N ARG A 188 1.67 -28.04 10.14
CA ARG A 188 3.12 -27.99 10.42
C ARG A 188 4.00 -28.32 9.20
N SER A 189 3.49 -28.08 8.01
CA SER A 189 4.29 -28.13 6.78
C SER A 189 5.11 -26.85 6.63
N THR A 190 6.18 -26.92 5.83
CA THR A 190 7.09 -25.80 5.57
C THR A 190 7.21 -25.55 4.08
N PHE A 191 7.14 -24.29 3.67
CA PHE A 191 7.45 -23.87 2.30
C PHE A 191 8.58 -22.84 2.29
N THR A 192 9.70 -23.17 1.66
CA THR A 192 10.81 -22.25 1.41
C THR A 192 10.82 -21.83 -0.06
N MET A 193 10.63 -20.54 -0.33
CA MET A 193 10.72 -19.95 -1.66
C MET A 193 12.01 -19.14 -1.75
N ASN A 194 13.05 -19.74 -2.33
CA ASN A 194 14.32 -19.06 -2.61
C ASN A 194 14.24 -18.18 -3.85
N GLY A 195 13.31 -18.49 -4.76
CA GLY A 195 13.22 -17.90 -6.07
C GLY A 195 11.94 -18.27 -6.82
N GLY A 196 11.92 -18.02 -8.13
CA GLY A 196 10.85 -18.44 -9.03
C GLY A 196 9.59 -17.56 -8.97
N GLU A 197 8.50 -18.04 -9.57
CA GLU A 197 7.26 -17.28 -9.76
C GLU A 197 6.00 -18.07 -9.40
N ILE A 198 5.11 -17.46 -8.62
CA ILE A 198 3.74 -17.95 -8.36
C ILE A 198 2.75 -16.91 -8.91
N SER A 199 2.11 -17.19 -10.04
CA SER A 199 1.29 -16.18 -10.71
C SER A 199 0.01 -16.61 -11.40
N GLY A 200 -0.96 -15.70 -11.49
CA GLY A 200 -2.24 -15.95 -12.16
C GLY A 200 -3.12 -17.00 -11.47
N ASN A 201 -2.79 -17.40 -10.23
CA ASN A 201 -3.53 -18.42 -9.51
C ASN A 201 -4.73 -17.80 -8.79
N THR A 202 -5.78 -18.59 -8.59
CA THR A 202 -7.06 -18.11 -8.06
C THR A 202 -7.66 -19.08 -7.04
N ALA A 203 -8.12 -18.58 -5.89
CA ALA A 203 -8.81 -19.35 -4.84
C ALA A 203 -9.74 -18.46 -4.00
N ASN A 204 -10.57 -19.02 -3.11
CA ASN A 204 -11.33 -18.17 -2.18
C ASN A 204 -10.40 -17.47 -1.16
N GLY A 205 -9.38 -18.20 -0.70
CA GLY A 205 -8.30 -17.64 0.09
C GLY A 205 -6.92 -18.20 -0.28
N GLY A 206 -5.90 -17.36 -0.25
CA GLY A 206 -4.55 -17.69 -0.71
C GLY A 206 -4.52 -17.98 -2.20
N GLY A 207 -4.89 -17.00 -3.03
CA GLY A 207 -4.85 -17.14 -4.49
C GLY A 207 -3.50 -17.68 -4.97
N GLY A 208 -2.40 -17.06 -4.52
CA GLY A 208 -1.05 -17.60 -4.67
C GLY A 208 -0.77 -18.72 -3.68
N VAL A 209 -0.69 -18.39 -2.39
CA VAL A 209 -0.31 -19.33 -1.31
C VAL A 209 -1.25 -19.23 -0.11
N ALA A 210 -1.68 -20.38 0.42
CA ALA A 210 -2.37 -20.50 1.68
C ALA A 210 -1.52 -21.28 2.71
N VAL A 211 -1.34 -20.71 3.89
CA VAL A 211 -0.50 -21.19 5.00
C VAL A 211 -1.36 -21.43 6.22
N ILE A 212 -1.69 -22.69 6.51
CA ILE A 212 -2.65 -23.07 7.57
C ILE A 212 -1.93 -23.88 8.65
N GLY A 213 -1.78 -23.32 9.83
CA GLY A 213 -1.05 -23.94 10.95
C GLY A 213 0.36 -24.39 10.57
N SER A 214 1.03 -23.61 9.71
CA SER A 214 2.22 -23.97 8.95
C SER A 214 3.15 -22.76 8.78
N THR A 215 4.34 -22.97 8.19
CA THR A 215 5.35 -21.90 8.03
C THR A 215 5.74 -21.73 6.57
N MET A 216 5.82 -20.47 6.14
CA MET A 216 6.40 -20.10 4.84
C MET A 216 7.55 -19.11 5.03
N VAL A 217 8.67 -19.35 4.34
CA VAL A 217 9.82 -18.44 4.26
C VAL A 217 10.05 -18.08 2.81
N MET A 218 10.05 -16.79 2.49
CA MET A 218 10.29 -16.23 1.15
C MET A 218 11.60 -15.45 1.17
N ASN A 219 12.66 -16.04 0.63
CA ASN A 219 13.97 -15.39 0.48
C ASN A 219 14.10 -14.59 -0.82
N GLY A 220 13.30 -14.95 -1.84
CA GLY A 220 13.32 -14.33 -3.16
C GLY A 220 12.09 -14.67 -3.98
N GLY A 221 12.16 -14.44 -5.29
CA GLY A 221 11.10 -14.75 -6.24
C GLY A 221 9.92 -13.77 -6.27
N THR A 222 8.85 -14.16 -6.94
CA THR A 222 7.68 -13.31 -7.24
C THR A 222 6.37 -14.03 -6.96
N ILE A 223 5.47 -13.38 -6.24
CA ILE A 223 4.05 -13.78 -6.11
C ILE A 223 3.20 -12.69 -6.76
N SER A 224 2.65 -12.92 -7.96
CA SER A 224 1.98 -11.85 -8.70
C SER A 224 0.73 -12.22 -9.48
N ASN A 225 -0.15 -11.24 -9.71
CA ASN A 225 -1.37 -11.42 -10.49
C ASN A 225 -2.30 -12.53 -9.98
N ASN A 226 -2.15 -12.93 -8.71
CA ASN A 226 -3.05 -13.89 -8.10
C ASN A 226 -4.33 -13.19 -7.66
N SER A 227 -5.43 -13.94 -7.60
CA SER A 227 -6.74 -13.37 -7.35
C SER A 227 -7.57 -14.18 -6.38
N THR A 228 -8.62 -13.56 -5.84
CA THR A 228 -9.62 -14.27 -5.05
C THR A 228 -11.04 -14.05 -5.56
N TYR A 229 -11.94 -14.97 -5.25
CA TYR A 229 -13.38 -14.84 -5.49
C TYR A 229 -14.20 -15.08 -4.22
N ARG A 230 -15.47 -14.67 -4.25
CA ARG A 230 -16.43 -14.89 -3.16
C ARG A 230 -17.25 -16.16 -3.41
N THR A 231 -17.51 -16.88 -2.35
CA THR A 231 -18.49 -17.97 -2.31
C THR A 231 -19.68 -17.57 -1.42
N SER A 232 -20.80 -18.30 -1.49
CA SER A 232 -21.95 -18.00 -0.63
C SER A 232 -21.63 -18.32 0.84
N GLY A 233 -21.44 -17.29 1.67
CA GLY A 233 -21.29 -17.45 3.12
C GLY A 233 -19.86 -17.27 3.66
N GLN A 234 -18.86 -17.06 2.80
CA GLN A 234 -17.48 -16.75 3.20
C GLN A 234 -16.94 -15.56 2.40
N GLY A 235 -16.11 -14.72 3.05
CA GLY A 235 -15.40 -13.64 2.38
C GLY A 235 -14.25 -14.16 1.50
N SER A 236 -13.50 -13.25 0.88
CA SER A 236 -12.25 -13.58 0.18
C SER A 236 -11.02 -13.13 0.97
N TYR A 237 -10.01 -14.00 1.07
CA TYR A 237 -8.94 -13.89 2.08
C TYR A 237 -7.55 -14.02 1.48
N GLY A 238 -6.83 -12.91 1.26
CA GLY A 238 -5.42 -12.96 0.84
C GLY A 238 -5.24 -13.41 -0.61
N ALA A 239 -5.04 -12.49 -1.55
CA ALA A 239 -4.81 -12.85 -2.95
C ALA A 239 -3.38 -13.36 -3.20
N GLY A 240 -2.36 -12.69 -2.67
CA GLY A 240 -0.99 -13.19 -2.70
C GLY A 240 -0.78 -14.33 -1.71
N VAL A 241 -0.76 -14.01 -0.42
CA VAL A 241 -0.51 -14.96 0.69
C VAL A 241 -1.61 -14.84 1.75
N TYR A 242 -2.18 -15.98 2.13
CA TYR A 242 -3.12 -16.11 3.23
C TYR A 242 -2.52 -16.94 4.37
N VAL A 243 -2.50 -16.42 5.58
CA VAL A 243 -1.94 -17.08 6.76
C VAL A 243 -3.01 -17.23 7.85
N ALA A 244 -3.24 -18.45 8.33
CA ALA A 244 -4.19 -18.73 9.40
C ALA A 244 -3.69 -19.83 10.33
N ASP A 245 -4.12 -19.79 11.59
CA ASP A 245 -3.86 -20.88 12.55
C ASP A 245 -4.73 -22.12 12.30
N TYR A 246 -5.86 -21.91 11.64
CA TYR A 246 -6.87 -22.89 11.33
C TYR A 246 -7.74 -22.38 10.19
N ALA A 247 -8.25 -23.29 9.38
CA ALA A 247 -9.33 -23.01 8.45
C ALA A 247 -10.28 -24.20 8.38
N ASN A 248 -11.56 -23.93 8.13
CA ASN A 248 -12.50 -24.98 7.80
C ASN A 248 -12.24 -25.50 6.39
N ALA A 249 -12.40 -26.81 6.24
CA ALA A 249 -12.42 -27.55 4.99
C ALA A 249 -13.88 -27.83 4.58
N SER A 250 -14.22 -27.76 3.29
CA SER A 250 -15.52 -28.28 2.85
C SER A 250 -15.54 -29.81 3.00
N GLY A 251 -16.70 -30.38 3.37
CA GLY A 251 -16.86 -31.82 3.59
C GLY A 251 -16.99 -32.28 5.05
N GLY A 252 -16.84 -31.39 6.03
CA GLY A 252 -17.18 -31.67 7.44
C GLY A 252 -16.09 -32.37 8.27
N ASP A 253 -15.01 -32.83 7.65
CA ASP A 253 -13.84 -33.38 8.35
C ASP A 253 -12.83 -32.28 8.74
N THR A 254 -12.19 -32.44 9.89
CA THR A 254 -11.17 -31.51 10.39
C THR A 254 -9.83 -31.74 9.69
N LEU A 255 -9.70 -31.29 8.43
CA LEU A 255 -8.46 -31.44 7.65
C LEU A 255 -7.26 -30.74 8.31
N PHE A 256 -7.50 -29.56 8.87
CA PHE A 256 -6.48 -28.76 9.54
C PHE A 256 -6.66 -28.79 11.05
N LYS A 257 -5.57 -28.99 11.80
CA LYS A 257 -5.55 -28.88 13.26
C LYS A 257 -5.08 -27.49 13.65
N PRO A 258 -5.69 -26.85 14.66
CA PRO A 258 -5.21 -25.57 15.17
C PRO A 258 -3.73 -25.64 15.52
N ALA A 259 -2.92 -24.79 14.90
CA ALA A 259 -1.49 -24.68 15.18
C ALA A 259 -1.01 -23.26 14.90
N PRO A 260 0.11 -22.81 15.51
CA PRO A 260 0.73 -21.55 15.12
C PRO A 260 1.08 -21.53 13.64
N ALA A 261 0.99 -20.36 13.02
CA ALA A 261 1.36 -20.16 11.62
C ALA A 261 2.31 -18.97 11.46
N SER A 262 3.15 -19.01 10.44
CA SER A 262 4.07 -17.90 10.18
C SER A 262 4.39 -17.67 8.71
N PHE A 263 4.65 -16.41 8.38
CA PHE A 263 5.19 -15.99 7.09
C PHE A 263 6.37 -15.04 7.32
N GLU A 264 7.52 -15.39 6.76
CA GLU A 264 8.74 -14.60 6.82
C GLU A 264 9.17 -14.20 5.41
N MET A 265 9.25 -12.89 5.15
CA MET A 265 9.70 -12.32 3.88
C MET A 265 11.08 -11.67 4.08
N ASN A 266 12.10 -12.31 3.53
CA ASN A 266 13.51 -11.88 3.55
C ASN A 266 13.94 -11.23 2.23
N GLY A 267 13.08 -11.25 1.21
CA GLY A 267 13.32 -10.66 -0.10
C GLY A 267 12.19 -10.98 -1.09
N GLY A 268 12.44 -10.71 -2.37
CA GLY A 268 11.47 -10.97 -3.46
C GLY A 268 10.35 -9.93 -3.55
N SER A 269 9.32 -10.24 -4.33
CA SER A 269 8.19 -9.33 -4.59
C SER A 269 6.82 -10.00 -4.50
N ILE A 270 5.87 -9.33 -3.85
CA ILE A 270 4.44 -9.70 -3.83
C ILE A 270 3.68 -8.56 -4.50
N ARG A 271 3.26 -8.73 -5.77
CA ARG A 271 2.73 -7.61 -6.55
C ARG A 271 1.52 -7.89 -7.41
N ASP A 272 0.73 -6.85 -7.64
CA ASP A 272 -0.42 -6.87 -8.56
C ASP A 272 -1.47 -7.96 -8.24
N ASN A 273 -1.49 -8.44 -7.00
CA ASN A 273 -2.48 -9.40 -6.55
C ASN A 273 -3.80 -8.67 -6.22
N THR A 274 -4.94 -9.29 -6.56
CA THR A 274 -6.25 -8.65 -6.43
C THR A 274 -7.19 -9.47 -5.54
N ALA A 275 -7.52 -8.92 -4.37
CA ALA A 275 -8.54 -9.46 -3.48
C ALA A 275 -9.89 -8.72 -3.60
N LEU A 276 -10.96 -9.40 -3.21
CA LEU A 276 -12.29 -8.80 -3.12
C LEU A 276 -12.51 -8.16 -1.76
N ASP A 277 -12.33 -8.92 -0.67
CA ASP A 277 -12.67 -8.45 0.68
C ASP A 277 -11.46 -7.98 1.47
N TYR A 278 -10.40 -8.79 1.57
CA TYR A 278 -9.28 -8.44 2.43
C TYR A 278 -7.93 -8.96 1.90
N GLY A 279 -6.89 -8.14 2.09
CA GLY A 279 -5.49 -8.52 1.87
C GLY A 279 -5.15 -8.77 0.40
N GLY A 280 -4.78 -7.72 -0.33
CA GLY A 280 -4.28 -7.88 -1.70
C GLY A 280 -2.97 -8.67 -1.71
N GLY A 281 -1.96 -8.20 -0.96
CA GLY A 281 -0.67 -8.86 -0.82
C GLY A 281 -0.71 -10.01 0.18
N VAL A 282 -0.72 -9.68 1.48
CA VAL A 282 -0.66 -10.63 2.59
C VAL A 282 -1.86 -10.43 3.52
N LEU A 283 -2.45 -11.52 4.00
CA LEU A 283 -3.53 -11.50 4.98
C LEU A 283 -3.29 -12.49 6.12
N THR A 284 -3.58 -12.09 7.35
CA THR A 284 -3.77 -13.02 8.47
C THR A 284 -5.23 -13.12 8.89
N PHE A 285 -5.70 -14.31 9.24
CA PHE A 285 -7.04 -14.47 9.84
C PHE A 285 -7.06 -15.64 10.83
N PRO A 286 -6.71 -15.41 12.10
CA PRO A 286 -6.78 -16.45 13.11
C PRO A 286 -8.24 -16.78 13.46
N GLN A 287 -8.53 -18.06 13.63
CA GLN A 287 -9.87 -18.61 13.89
C GLN A 287 -9.93 -19.39 15.22
N GLN A 288 -8.80 -19.87 15.74
CA GLN A 288 -8.72 -20.75 16.92
C GLN A 288 -7.75 -20.25 17.99
N GLY A 289 -7.34 -18.98 17.89
CA GLY A 289 -6.55 -18.29 18.90
C GLY A 289 -5.08 -18.72 18.99
N GLN A 290 -4.54 -19.45 18.01
CA GLN A 290 -3.10 -19.72 17.97
C GLN A 290 -2.35 -18.50 17.43
N LYS A 291 -1.07 -18.38 17.83
CA LYS A 291 -0.21 -17.28 17.41
C LYS A 291 0.01 -17.31 15.90
N ILE A 292 -0.16 -16.17 15.25
CA ILE A 292 0.28 -15.94 13.87
C ILE A 292 1.41 -14.92 13.88
N THR A 293 2.52 -15.20 13.20
CA THR A 293 3.66 -14.27 13.11
C THR A 293 3.97 -13.91 11.67
N ILE A 294 3.96 -12.62 11.35
CA ILE A 294 4.35 -12.09 10.04
C ILE A 294 5.57 -11.20 10.21
N ASN A 295 6.67 -11.59 9.58
CA ASN A 295 7.92 -10.83 9.56
C ASN A 295 8.21 -10.36 8.14
N ILE A 296 8.22 -9.04 7.92
CA ILE A 296 8.69 -8.43 6.68
C ILE A 296 10.07 -7.84 6.99
N ASN A 297 11.09 -8.64 6.69
CA ASN A 297 12.49 -8.30 6.95
C ASN A 297 13.14 -7.57 5.76
N ASN A 298 12.61 -7.74 4.54
CA ASN A 298 12.99 -7.02 3.31
C ASN A 298 11.96 -7.34 2.19
N GLY A 299 12.16 -6.81 0.99
CA GLY A 299 11.39 -7.12 -0.22
C GLY A 299 10.39 -6.02 -0.61
N ASP A 300 9.62 -6.27 -1.67
CA ASP A 300 8.66 -5.33 -2.24
C ASP A 300 7.24 -5.90 -2.26
N ILE A 301 6.30 -5.21 -1.60
CA ILE A 301 4.87 -5.51 -1.64
C ILE A 301 4.18 -4.37 -2.36
N SER A 302 3.91 -4.53 -3.66
CA SER A 302 3.55 -3.41 -4.52
C SER A 302 2.32 -3.61 -5.39
N GLY A 303 1.53 -2.57 -5.64
CA GLY A 303 0.45 -2.62 -6.63
C GLY A 303 -0.71 -3.58 -6.28
N ASN A 304 -0.71 -4.15 -5.09
CA ASN A 304 -1.76 -5.07 -4.66
C ASN A 304 -3.06 -4.30 -4.37
N LYS A 305 -4.19 -4.94 -4.64
CA LYS A 305 -5.49 -4.25 -4.68
C LYS A 305 -6.57 -5.03 -3.95
N VAL A 306 -7.38 -4.32 -3.17
CA VAL A 306 -8.64 -4.81 -2.61
C VAL A 306 -9.80 -3.99 -3.15
N THR A 307 -10.72 -4.65 -3.84
CA THR A 307 -11.79 -3.96 -4.61
C THR A 307 -13.06 -3.67 -3.83
N GLY A 308 -13.34 -4.44 -2.78
CA GLY A 308 -14.56 -4.37 -1.95
C GLY A 308 -14.33 -4.09 -0.47
N GLY A 309 -13.08 -4.15 0.01
CA GLY A 309 -12.76 -4.07 1.43
C GLY A 309 -11.41 -3.42 1.74
N SER A 310 -10.56 -4.08 2.54
CA SER A 310 -9.46 -3.43 3.27
C SER A 310 -8.11 -4.17 3.19
N GLY A 311 -7.01 -3.44 3.39
CA GLY A 311 -5.65 -3.99 3.45
C GLY A 311 -5.08 -4.29 2.07
N GLY A 312 -4.64 -3.26 1.35
CA GLY A 312 -4.04 -3.42 0.02
C GLY A 312 -2.77 -4.28 0.07
N ALA A 313 -1.77 -3.84 0.83
CA ALA A 313 -0.52 -4.58 0.99
C ALA A 313 -0.66 -5.69 2.06
N VAL A 314 -1.06 -5.31 3.28
CA VAL A 314 -1.19 -6.22 4.43
C VAL A 314 -2.52 -6.00 5.16
N ALA A 315 -3.21 -7.08 5.49
CA ALA A 315 -4.35 -7.08 6.41
C ALA A 315 -4.08 -8.00 7.60
N ALA A 316 -4.13 -7.49 8.83
CA ALA A 316 -3.87 -8.25 10.04
C ALA A 316 -5.06 -8.21 11.00
N PHE A 317 -5.48 -9.40 11.46
CA PHE A 317 -6.67 -9.57 12.29
C PHE A 317 -6.33 -10.16 13.67
N PHE A 318 -6.98 -9.62 14.69
CA PHE A 318 -7.04 -10.05 16.08
C PHE A 318 -5.71 -10.03 16.85
N GLY A 319 -5.82 -10.00 18.18
CA GLY A 319 -4.67 -9.76 19.08
C GLY A 319 -3.63 -10.89 19.14
N VAL A 320 -3.93 -12.07 18.58
CA VAL A 320 -2.98 -13.19 18.47
C VAL A 320 -2.05 -13.07 17.26
N THR A 321 -2.31 -12.12 16.35
CA THR A 321 -1.40 -11.79 15.25
C THR A 321 -0.30 -10.87 15.74
N GLU A 322 0.94 -11.28 15.48
CA GLU A 322 2.14 -10.45 15.57
C GLU A 322 2.58 -10.04 14.15
N LEU A 323 2.67 -8.73 13.89
CA LEU A 323 3.13 -8.17 12.62
C LEU A 323 4.36 -7.30 12.85
N ASN A 324 5.49 -7.68 12.25
CA ASN A 324 6.75 -6.94 12.34
C ASN A 324 7.19 -6.50 10.94
N ILE A 325 7.18 -5.20 10.69
CA ILE A 325 7.75 -4.57 9.49
C ILE A 325 9.11 -3.99 9.89
N LYS A 326 10.18 -4.67 9.49
CA LYS A 326 11.57 -4.30 9.86
C LYS A 326 12.31 -3.61 8.75
N ASP A 327 12.03 -3.97 7.50
CA ASP A 327 12.53 -3.29 6.31
C ASP A 327 11.57 -3.56 5.13
N GLY A 328 12.00 -3.21 3.92
CA GLY A 328 11.27 -3.44 2.68
C GLY A 328 10.33 -2.30 2.32
N THR A 329 9.64 -2.45 1.20
CA THR A 329 8.78 -1.42 0.62
C THR A 329 7.35 -1.93 0.47
N LEU A 330 6.38 -1.23 1.04
CA LEU A 330 4.95 -1.44 0.82
C LEU A 330 4.44 -0.26 -0.02
N THR A 331 4.42 -0.40 -1.36
CA THR A 331 4.21 0.74 -2.26
C THR A 331 3.09 0.61 -3.29
N GLY A 332 2.32 1.68 -3.50
CA GLY A 332 1.32 1.70 -4.58
C GLY A 332 0.16 0.72 -4.40
N ASN A 333 -0.04 0.20 -3.18
CA ASN A 333 -1.15 -0.71 -2.89
C ASN A 333 -2.44 0.08 -2.64
N SER A 334 -3.59 -0.55 -2.89
CA SER A 334 -4.87 0.13 -2.76
C SER A 334 -5.97 -0.73 -2.15
N ALA A 335 -6.83 -0.11 -1.36
CA ALA A 335 -8.04 -0.70 -0.82
C ALA A 335 -9.23 0.24 -1.03
N GLN A 336 -10.44 -0.30 -1.18
CA GLN A 336 -11.63 0.54 -1.30
C GLN A 336 -11.92 1.28 0.02
N ASN A 337 -11.82 0.58 1.15
CA ASN A 337 -12.29 1.09 2.44
C ASN A 337 -11.13 1.58 3.30
N TYR A 338 -10.31 0.67 3.82
CA TYR A 338 -9.36 0.99 4.89
C TYR A 338 -7.98 0.40 4.62
N GLY A 339 -6.93 1.14 4.96
CA GLY A 339 -5.55 0.64 4.97
C GLY A 339 -5.05 0.29 3.57
N GLY A 340 -4.63 1.29 2.80
CA GLY A 340 -4.05 1.05 1.48
C GLY A 340 -2.77 0.23 1.58
N GLY A 341 -1.88 0.62 2.49
CA GLY A 341 -0.70 -0.16 2.86
C GLY A 341 -1.07 -1.25 3.86
N VAL A 342 -1.40 -0.87 5.09
CA VAL A 342 -1.66 -1.78 6.20
C VAL A 342 -3.04 -1.53 6.81
N PHE A 343 -3.80 -2.60 7.00
CA PHE A 343 -5.07 -2.59 7.72
C PHE A 343 -4.99 -3.49 8.96
N LEU A 344 -5.34 -2.94 10.13
CA LEU A 344 -5.38 -3.64 11.40
C LEU A 344 -6.81 -3.69 11.96
N TYR A 345 -7.26 -4.88 12.35
CA TYR A 345 -8.55 -5.10 13.00
C TYR A 345 -8.39 -5.92 14.27
N ASP A 346 -8.67 -5.33 15.43
CA ASP A 346 -8.41 -5.92 16.76
C ASP A 346 -6.96 -6.43 16.95
N ALA A 347 -6.00 -5.98 16.14
CA ALA A 347 -4.59 -6.38 16.21
C ALA A 347 -3.79 -5.36 17.01
N THR A 348 -3.07 -5.81 18.04
CA THR A 348 -2.38 -4.92 18.99
C THR A 348 -0.87 -5.16 19.09
N ASN A 349 -0.36 -6.27 18.53
CA ASN A 349 1.06 -6.59 18.52
C ASN A 349 1.67 -6.28 17.14
N VAL A 350 1.78 -4.99 16.82
CA VAL A 350 2.27 -4.53 15.52
C VAL A 350 3.43 -3.55 15.69
N THR A 351 4.55 -3.84 15.05
CA THR A 351 5.75 -3.01 15.08
C THR A 351 6.21 -2.62 13.67
N ILE A 352 6.44 -1.33 13.46
CA ILE A 352 7.09 -0.76 12.28
C ILE A 352 8.43 -0.19 12.73
N SER A 353 9.51 -0.92 12.46
CA SER A 353 10.87 -0.55 12.91
C SER A 353 11.78 -0.07 11.79
N GLY A 354 11.37 -0.26 10.53
CA GLY A 354 12.08 0.23 9.35
C GLY A 354 11.22 0.12 8.10
N GLY A 355 11.87 0.23 6.94
CA GLY A 355 11.21 0.17 5.63
C GLY A 355 10.37 1.41 5.28
N THR A 356 9.67 1.32 4.15
CA THR A 356 8.88 2.42 3.59
C THR A 356 7.46 1.98 3.23
N ILE A 357 6.45 2.64 3.82
CA ILE A 357 5.04 2.50 3.43
C ILE A 357 4.66 3.72 2.61
N SER A 358 4.59 3.57 1.28
CA SER A 358 4.41 4.73 0.39
C SER A 358 3.43 4.60 -0.75
N LYS A 359 2.92 5.73 -1.26
CA LYS A 359 2.05 5.79 -2.45
C LYS A 359 0.79 4.90 -2.36
N ASN A 360 0.42 4.47 -1.16
CA ASN A 360 -0.73 3.61 -0.96
C ASN A 360 -2.02 4.44 -0.87
N LYS A 361 -3.15 3.83 -1.21
CA LYS A 361 -4.43 4.53 -1.32
C LYS A 361 -5.59 3.79 -0.68
N ALA A 362 -6.37 4.48 0.14
CA ALA A 362 -7.65 3.99 0.67
C ALA A 362 -8.62 5.14 0.92
N SER A 363 -9.87 4.84 1.30
CA SER A 363 -10.78 5.88 1.80
C SER A 363 -10.30 6.46 3.13
N GLN A 364 -9.82 5.60 4.03
CA GLN A 364 -9.17 6.01 5.29
C GLN A 364 -7.89 5.22 5.55
N GLY A 365 -6.87 5.90 6.09
CA GLY A 365 -5.56 5.30 6.35
C GLY A 365 -4.88 4.89 5.03
N GLY A 366 -4.41 5.88 4.26
CA GLY A 366 -3.75 5.61 2.98
C GLY A 366 -2.55 4.68 3.18
N GLY A 367 -1.68 5.03 4.13
CA GLY A 367 -0.60 4.19 4.61
C GLY A 367 -1.10 3.11 5.56
N VAL A 368 -1.57 3.50 6.74
CA VAL A 368 -1.98 2.59 7.83
C VAL A 368 -3.36 2.96 8.35
N TYR A 369 -4.23 1.97 8.49
CA TYR A 369 -5.50 2.11 9.20
C TYR A 369 -5.54 1.15 10.39
N LEU A 370 -5.93 1.68 11.55
CA LEU A 370 -6.11 0.94 12.79
C LEU A 370 -7.58 1.02 13.21
N TRP A 371 -8.22 -0.14 13.40
CA TRP A 371 -9.52 -0.18 14.07
C TRP A 371 -9.39 0.41 15.49
N PRO A 372 -10.45 1.00 16.10
CA PRO A 372 -10.34 1.66 17.41
C PRO A 372 -9.70 0.84 18.55
N THR A 373 -9.80 -0.48 18.49
CA THR A 373 -9.24 -1.48 19.41
C THR A 373 -7.84 -1.96 19.03
N SER A 374 -7.33 -1.56 17.86
CA SER A 374 -6.01 -1.94 17.35
C SER A 374 -4.94 -0.98 17.84
N ALA A 375 -3.70 -1.48 17.90
CA ALA A 375 -2.55 -0.70 18.27
C ALA A 375 -1.33 -1.03 17.40
N ALA A 376 -0.51 -0.01 17.12
CA ALA A 376 0.78 -0.20 16.46
C ALA A 376 1.85 0.72 17.05
N LYS A 377 3.10 0.24 17.04
CA LYS A 377 4.29 0.98 17.44
C LYS A 377 5.19 1.23 16.24
N GLN A 378 5.51 2.48 15.97
CA GLN A 378 6.56 2.87 15.01
C GLN A 378 7.82 3.31 15.77
N THR A 379 8.95 2.67 15.49
CA THR A 379 10.27 3.00 16.05
C THR A 379 11.27 3.41 14.98
N GLY A 380 10.87 3.36 13.70
CA GLY A 380 11.72 3.69 12.57
C GLY A 380 10.93 3.67 11.26
N GLY A 381 11.65 3.72 10.13
CA GLY A 381 11.04 3.70 8.79
C GLY A 381 10.27 4.97 8.45
N SER A 382 9.60 4.95 7.29
CA SER A 382 8.86 6.10 6.76
C SER A 382 7.46 5.75 6.28
N ILE A 383 6.46 6.55 6.65
CA ILE A 383 5.11 6.52 6.09
C ILE A 383 4.90 7.78 5.25
N GLU A 384 4.92 7.63 3.92
CA GLU A 384 5.00 8.78 3.04
C GLU A 384 4.24 8.70 1.72
N ASN A 385 3.85 9.86 1.19
CA ASN A 385 3.20 9.96 -0.13
C ASN A 385 1.90 9.14 -0.28
N ASN A 386 1.30 8.70 0.83
CA ASN A 386 0.05 7.94 0.81
C ASN A 386 -1.15 8.88 0.66
N VAL A 387 -2.28 8.35 0.19
CA VAL A 387 -3.47 9.14 -0.15
C VAL A 387 -4.73 8.56 0.49
N ALA A 388 -5.44 9.37 1.26
CA ALA A 388 -6.76 9.03 1.79
C ALA A 388 -7.61 10.27 2.08
N ASN A 389 -8.93 10.08 2.18
CA ASN A 389 -9.85 11.14 2.61
C ASN A 389 -9.71 11.44 4.10
N VAL A 390 -9.33 10.44 4.89
CA VAL A 390 -9.10 10.52 6.34
C VAL A 390 -7.79 9.81 6.68
N GLY A 391 -6.83 10.53 7.26
CA GLY A 391 -5.50 10.02 7.63
C GLY A 391 -4.73 9.53 6.40
N GLY A 392 -4.12 10.46 5.65
CA GLY A 392 -3.31 10.12 4.49
C GLY A 392 -2.21 9.11 4.84
N GLY A 393 -1.44 9.40 5.90
CA GLY A 393 -0.46 8.48 6.48
C GLY A 393 -1.11 7.44 7.39
N VAL A 394 -1.59 7.87 8.55
CA VAL A 394 -2.14 7.00 9.62
C VAL A 394 -3.54 7.43 10.02
N CYS A 395 -4.43 6.47 10.27
CA CYS A 395 -5.80 6.73 10.71
C CYS A 395 -6.25 5.73 11.79
N GLY A 396 -6.87 6.23 12.87
CA GLY A 396 -7.66 5.40 13.78
C GLY A 396 -6.97 5.10 15.10
N GLY A 397 -7.08 3.85 15.58
CA GLY A 397 -6.74 3.28 16.91
C GLY A 397 -5.63 3.90 17.77
N THR A 398 -4.84 3.08 18.46
CA THR A 398 -3.73 3.57 19.29
C THR A 398 -2.44 3.51 18.47
N TYR A 399 -1.89 4.67 18.12
CA TYR A 399 -0.65 4.74 17.38
C TYR A 399 0.45 5.36 18.22
N THR A 400 1.51 4.60 18.48
CA THR A 400 2.66 5.05 19.27
C THR A 400 3.86 5.21 18.36
N MET A 401 4.46 6.38 18.34
CA MET A 401 5.63 6.71 17.51
C MET A 401 6.76 7.20 18.40
N THR A 402 7.84 6.43 18.46
CA THR A 402 9.08 6.74 19.22
C THR A 402 10.30 6.77 18.31
N GLY A 403 10.06 6.99 17.01
CA GLY A 403 11.07 7.10 15.97
C GLY A 403 10.44 6.97 14.58
N GLY A 404 11.25 7.18 13.54
CA GLY A 404 10.79 7.18 12.15
C GLY A 404 10.13 8.49 11.71
N VAL A 405 9.57 8.51 10.51
CA VAL A 405 9.05 9.74 9.87
C VAL A 405 7.67 9.54 9.22
N ILE A 406 6.76 10.50 9.40
CA ILE A 406 5.51 10.63 8.65
C ILE A 406 5.56 11.92 7.83
N LYS A 407 5.56 11.82 6.49
CA LYS A 407 5.75 12.98 5.60
C LYS A 407 5.08 12.87 4.24
N ASN A 408 4.84 14.01 3.58
CA ASN A 408 4.33 14.06 2.20
C ASN A 408 2.98 13.33 1.94
N ASN A 409 2.29 12.83 2.96
CA ASN A 409 1.00 12.18 2.77
C ASN A 409 -0.05 13.21 2.33
N ASN A 410 -0.95 12.81 1.44
CA ASN A 410 -1.90 13.66 0.72
C ASN A 410 -1.28 14.81 -0.09
N ASN A 411 0.06 14.88 -0.23
CA ASN A 411 0.74 15.97 -0.93
C ASN A 411 0.55 15.92 -2.46
N SER A 412 0.15 14.76 -2.99
CA SER A 412 -0.25 14.60 -4.40
C SER A 412 -1.67 15.08 -4.71
N LEU A 413 -2.47 15.42 -3.70
CA LEU A 413 -3.81 15.97 -3.89
C LEU A 413 -3.74 17.44 -4.30
N THR A 414 -4.66 17.86 -5.16
CA THR A 414 -4.96 19.28 -5.38
C THR A 414 -5.30 19.97 -4.06
N GLU A 415 -4.99 21.25 -3.92
CA GLU A 415 -5.27 22.00 -2.68
C GLU A 415 -6.72 21.87 -2.21
N THR A 416 -7.71 21.98 -3.11
CA THR A 416 -9.14 21.82 -2.76
C THR A 416 -9.44 20.48 -2.10
N LYS A 417 -8.98 19.37 -2.70
CA LYS A 417 -9.16 18.02 -2.15
C LYS A 417 -8.38 17.84 -0.85
N ARG A 418 -7.18 18.40 -0.78
CA ARG A 418 -6.32 18.32 0.41
C ARG A 418 -6.91 19.08 1.60
N ARG A 419 -7.52 20.25 1.36
CA ARG A 419 -8.28 21.01 2.38
C ARG A 419 -9.52 20.24 2.87
N ALA A 420 -10.16 19.47 1.98
CA ALA A 420 -11.31 18.64 2.34
C ALA A 420 -10.91 17.36 3.10
N ALA A 421 -9.71 16.85 2.88
CA ALA A 421 -9.19 15.67 3.57
C ALA A 421 -8.87 15.98 5.05
N LYS A 422 -9.20 15.03 5.93
CA LYS A 422 -8.99 15.13 7.38
C LYS A 422 -7.71 14.40 7.77
N GLY A 423 -6.68 15.15 8.20
CA GLY A 423 -5.37 14.59 8.55
C GLY A 423 -4.60 14.12 7.32
N ASP A 424 -3.67 14.96 6.86
CA ASP A 424 -2.72 14.60 5.82
C ASP A 424 -1.75 13.55 6.36
N GLY A 425 -1.14 13.81 7.52
CA GLY A 425 -0.24 12.88 8.19
C GLY A 425 -1.02 11.87 9.02
N VAL A 426 -1.58 12.35 10.13
CA VAL A 426 -2.22 11.50 11.14
C VAL A 426 -3.64 11.98 11.39
N TYR A 427 -4.60 11.06 11.36
CA TYR A 427 -5.93 11.26 11.93
C TYR A 427 -6.04 10.48 13.24
N VAL A 428 -6.12 11.21 14.36
CA VAL A 428 -6.11 10.61 15.69
C VAL A 428 -7.47 9.99 16.00
N GLY A 429 -7.49 8.68 16.25
CA GLY A 429 -8.67 7.96 16.71
C GLY A 429 -8.65 7.75 18.23
N THR A 430 -8.05 6.64 18.68
CA THR A 430 -8.07 6.23 20.10
C THR A 430 -6.94 6.84 20.89
N ALA A 431 -5.73 6.96 20.34
CA ALA A 431 -4.64 7.69 20.95
C ALA A 431 -3.52 7.90 19.93
N PHE A 432 -2.85 9.04 20.00
CA PHE A 432 -1.58 9.25 19.32
C PHE A 432 -0.51 9.59 20.34
N ASN A 433 0.45 8.69 20.49
CA ASN A 433 1.55 8.82 21.43
C ASN A 433 2.84 9.12 20.67
N LEU A 434 3.59 10.10 21.12
CA LEU A 434 4.79 10.63 20.49
C LEU A 434 5.93 10.65 21.51
N GLY A 435 7.15 10.37 21.08
CA GLY A 435 8.31 10.39 21.95
C GLY A 435 9.61 10.31 21.16
N ASP A 436 10.73 10.46 21.88
CA ASP A 436 12.08 10.29 21.37
C ASP A 436 12.33 11.16 20.12
N ASP A 437 12.76 10.57 19.00
CA ASP A 437 13.11 11.27 17.75
C ASP A 437 12.04 11.19 16.66
N ALA A 438 10.80 10.82 17.02
CA ALA A 438 9.68 10.69 16.09
C ALA A 438 9.36 11.99 15.31
N GLU A 439 9.39 11.94 13.98
CA GLU A 439 9.15 13.12 13.13
C GLU A 439 7.80 13.06 12.40
N VAL A 440 6.95 14.08 12.60
CA VAL A 440 5.86 14.41 11.67
C VAL A 440 6.25 15.66 10.91
N SER A 441 6.59 15.51 9.63
CA SER A 441 7.16 16.61 8.85
C SER A 441 6.17 17.76 8.64
N THR A 442 6.69 18.97 8.44
CA THR A 442 5.92 20.22 8.34
C THR A 442 4.86 20.23 7.24
N ASN A 443 4.93 19.36 6.25
CA ASN A 443 3.92 19.26 5.22
C ASN A 443 2.84 18.22 5.52
N ASN A 444 2.77 17.71 6.75
CA ASN A 444 1.73 16.83 7.25
C ASN A 444 1.18 17.42 8.56
N ASP A 445 -0.13 17.29 8.75
CA ASP A 445 -0.79 17.68 10.00
C ASP A 445 -1.25 16.46 10.80
N VAL A 446 -1.35 16.68 12.10
CA VAL A 446 -2.04 15.80 13.04
C VAL A 446 -3.44 16.35 13.25
N TYR A 447 -4.45 15.57 12.88
CA TYR A 447 -5.86 15.94 12.96
C TYR A 447 -6.49 15.39 14.23
N LEU A 448 -7.01 16.30 15.05
CA LEU A 448 -7.69 16.05 16.31
C LEU A 448 -9.20 16.29 16.13
N VAL A 449 -9.98 15.25 16.43
CA VAL A 449 -11.45 15.30 16.42
C VAL A 449 -11.92 16.01 17.67
N GLN A 450 -13.01 16.78 17.57
CA GLN A 450 -13.58 17.48 18.73
C GLN A 450 -13.87 16.48 19.85
N GLY A 451 -13.28 16.72 21.04
CA GLY A 451 -13.49 15.92 22.24
C GLY A 451 -14.82 16.19 22.94
N SER A 452 -15.21 15.31 23.87
CA SER A 452 -16.16 15.70 24.92
C SER A 452 -15.46 16.67 25.87
N SER A 453 -16.19 17.60 26.51
CA SER A 453 -15.66 18.51 27.54
C SER A 453 -15.10 17.79 28.78
N ILE A 454 -15.34 16.48 28.89
CA ILE A 454 -14.72 15.60 29.88
C ILE A 454 -13.58 14.87 29.16
N PRO A 455 -12.31 14.95 29.63
CA PRO A 455 -11.19 14.21 29.06
C PRO A 455 -11.39 12.72 29.33
N LYS A 456 -12.14 12.06 28.45
CA LYS A 456 -12.19 10.62 28.31
C LYS A 456 -11.54 10.28 26.99
N GLU A 457 -10.22 10.11 27.10
CA GLU A 457 -9.38 9.25 26.28
C GLU A 457 -9.24 9.67 24.80
N GLY A 458 -8.03 10.11 24.42
CA GLY A 458 -7.51 9.75 23.10
C GLY A 458 -7.44 10.78 21.99
N ARG A 459 -8.10 11.94 22.12
CA ARG A 459 -8.24 12.92 21.03
C ARG A 459 -7.27 14.10 21.12
N TYR A 460 -6.07 13.85 21.61
CA TYR A 460 -4.97 14.79 21.71
C TYR A 460 -3.65 14.03 21.53
N ILE A 461 -2.54 14.76 21.37
CA ILE A 461 -1.22 14.16 21.27
C ILE A 461 -0.68 13.90 22.68
N ASN A 462 -0.27 12.67 22.99
CA ASN A 462 0.46 12.35 24.21
C ASN A 462 1.96 12.35 23.92
N VAL A 463 2.72 13.22 24.55
CA VAL A 463 4.18 13.09 24.57
C VAL A 463 4.55 12.20 25.75
N ILE A 464 5.07 11.01 25.45
CA ILE A 464 5.24 9.91 26.42
C ILE A 464 6.68 9.68 26.89
N SER A 465 7.66 10.29 26.23
CA SER A 465 9.08 10.25 26.57
C SER A 465 9.75 11.57 26.14
N PRO A 466 11.01 11.85 26.54
CA PRO A 466 11.70 13.07 26.12
C PRO A 466 11.67 13.22 24.60
N TYR A 467 11.21 14.37 24.12
CA TYR A 467 10.88 14.55 22.70
C TYR A 467 11.82 15.54 22.01
N THR A 468 12.41 15.10 20.89
CA THR A 468 13.41 15.85 20.11
C THR A 468 13.11 15.88 18.61
N GLY A 469 12.05 15.22 18.16
CA GLY A 469 11.70 15.06 16.74
C GLY A 469 11.14 16.31 16.04
N ALA A 470 10.99 17.43 16.75
CA ALA A 470 10.46 18.68 16.20
C ALA A 470 11.15 19.91 16.82
N SER A 471 11.08 21.04 16.11
CA SER A 471 11.75 22.30 16.47
C SER A 471 11.05 23.50 15.83
N THR A 472 11.50 24.72 16.11
CA THR A 472 10.98 25.94 15.45
C THR A 472 11.10 25.88 13.92
N ALA A 473 12.15 25.25 13.40
CA ALA A 473 12.36 25.09 11.96
C ALA A 473 11.53 23.95 11.35
N LYS A 474 11.10 22.99 12.18
CA LYS A 474 10.32 21.81 11.79
C LYS A 474 9.19 21.56 12.79
N PRO A 475 8.20 22.45 12.90
CA PRO A 475 7.13 22.28 13.87
C PRO A 475 6.12 21.23 13.41
N ILE A 476 5.45 20.60 14.36
CA ILE A 476 4.28 19.75 14.08
C ILE A 476 3.07 20.65 13.86
N GLN A 477 2.40 20.45 12.73
CA GLN A 477 1.15 21.12 12.42
C GLN A 477 -0.03 20.39 13.05
N ILE A 478 -0.87 21.08 13.81
CA ILE A 478 -2.06 20.51 14.45
C ILE A 478 -3.33 21.10 13.83
N HIS A 479 -4.21 20.24 13.32
CA HIS A 479 -5.58 20.60 12.99
C HIS A 479 -6.49 20.13 14.12
N SER A 480 -7.31 21.03 14.68
CA SER A 480 -8.30 20.65 15.68
C SER A 480 -9.69 21.13 15.29
N GLU A 481 -10.68 20.26 15.46
CA GLU A 481 -12.09 20.63 15.28
C GLU A 481 -12.57 21.57 16.41
N ASP A 482 -12.07 21.40 17.64
CA ASP A 482 -12.23 22.37 18.73
C ASP A 482 -11.14 23.46 18.67
N ARG A 483 -11.53 24.70 18.98
CA ARG A 483 -10.74 25.92 18.77
C ARG A 483 -10.86 26.91 19.91
N THR A 484 -11.21 26.43 21.09
CA THR A 484 -11.38 27.23 22.28
C THR A 484 -10.02 27.78 22.71
N VAL A 485 -9.88 29.10 22.69
CA VAL A 485 -8.69 29.80 23.17
C VAL A 485 -8.77 29.89 24.69
N GLU A 486 -7.65 29.59 25.36
CA GLU A 486 -7.53 29.65 26.82
C GLU A 486 -7.75 31.06 27.38
N ASP A 487 -8.47 31.13 28.51
CA ASP A 487 -8.61 32.31 29.35
C ASP A 487 -8.09 32.07 30.79
N THR A 488 -8.98 32.00 31.77
CA THR A 488 -8.82 31.53 33.16
C THR A 488 -8.77 30.01 33.29
N GLU A 489 -9.51 29.27 32.46
CA GLU A 489 -9.48 27.81 32.39
C GLU A 489 -8.83 27.32 31.10
N ILE A 490 -8.30 26.10 31.10
CA ILE A 490 -7.66 25.51 29.92
C ILE A 490 -8.63 25.52 28.73
N GLY A 491 -8.14 26.04 27.60
CA GLY A 491 -8.84 25.98 26.31
C GLY A 491 -8.83 24.57 25.69
N THR A 492 -8.70 24.50 24.37
CA THR A 492 -8.61 23.21 23.68
C THR A 492 -7.36 22.44 24.08
N GLN A 493 -7.55 21.24 24.61
CA GLN A 493 -6.47 20.33 24.98
C GLN A 493 -5.83 19.68 23.74
N LEU A 494 -4.68 20.18 23.29
CA LEU A 494 -4.04 19.75 22.03
C LEU A 494 -2.94 18.71 22.23
N VAL A 495 -2.05 18.97 23.21
CA VAL A 495 -0.89 18.12 23.50
C VAL A 495 -0.73 18.02 25.01
N ARG A 496 -0.44 16.82 25.51
CA ARG A 496 -0.11 16.57 26.91
C ARG A 496 1.30 16.01 27.03
N TYR A 497 2.10 16.56 27.93
CA TYR A 497 3.38 15.99 28.32
C TYR A 497 3.20 15.11 29.56
N THR A 498 3.53 13.83 29.46
CA THR A 498 3.53 12.93 30.64
C THR A 498 4.69 13.27 31.57
N THR A 499 4.64 12.76 32.80
CA THR A 499 5.76 12.84 33.74
C THR A 499 7.05 12.27 33.14
N ASP A 500 6.95 11.14 32.43
CA ASP A 500 8.10 10.47 31.79
C ASP A 500 8.70 11.30 30.64
N ALA A 501 7.90 12.18 30.02
CA ALA A 501 8.38 13.15 29.04
C ALA A 501 9.00 14.42 29.67
N GLY A 502 8.95 14.56 31.00
CA GLY A 502 9.40 15.76 31.73
C GLY A 502 8.26 16.71 32.15
N GLY A 503 7.00 16.35 31.88
CA GLY A 503 5.80 17.05 32.35
C GLY A 503 5.80 18.54 32.02
N GLU A 504 5.52 19.36 33.04
CA GLU A 504 5.38 20.82 32.92
C GLU A 504 6.64 21.52 32.35
N ALA A 505 7.84 21.04 32.71
CA ALA A 505 9.10 21.62 32.23
C ALA A 505 9.31 21.35 30.74
N ALA A 506 8.92 20.16 30.27
CA ALA A 506 8.98 19.80 28.86
C ALA A 506 7.95 20.59 28.04
N ALA A 507 6.74 20.79 28.57
CA ALA A 507 5.74 21.66 27.95
C ALA A 507 6.23 23.12 27.82
N ALA A 508 6.86 23.67 28.86
CA ALA A 508 7.45 25.01 28.82
C ALA A 508 8.58 25.13 27.77
N THR A 509 9.40 24.10 27.64
CA THR A 509 10.47 24.05 26.62
C THR A 509 9.88 23.99 25.21
N ALA A 510 8.88 23.13 25.00
CA ALA A 510 8.19 23.02 23.70
C ALA A 510 7.47 24.31 23.28
N ASP A 511 6.94 25.05 24.27
CA ASP A 511 6.42 26.39 24.06
C ASP A 511 7.53 27.35 23.60
N ALA A 512 8.62 27.46 24.34
CA ALA A 512 9.75 28.33 23.97
C ALA A 512 10.28 28.02 22.55
N ASP A 513 10.40 26.73 22.22
CA ASP A 513 10.91 26.25 20.93
C ASP A 513 9.86 26.28 19.80
N GLY A 514 8.59 26.59 20.10
CA GLY A 514 7.54 26.67 19.09
C GLY A 514 7.30 25.34 18.36
N VAL A 515 7.38 24.22 19.08
CA VAL A 515 7.33 22.85 18.53
C VAL A 515 6.01 22.54 17.84
N PHE A 516 4.91 23.17 18.27
CA PHE A 516 3.58 22.97 17.70
C PHE A 516 3.03 24.26 17.11
N VAL A 517 2.46 24.16 15.92
CA VAL A 517 1.78 25.28 15.24
C VAL A 517 0.42 24.83 14.71
N PRO A 518 -0.56 25.73 14.56
CA PRO A 518 -1.79 25.39 13.88
C PRO A 518 -1.53 24.97 12.43
N SER A 519 -2.27 23.99 11.95
CA SER A 519 -2.23 23.54 10.56
C SER A 519 -2.58 24.69 9.61
N TRP A 520 -1.97 24.71 8.43
CA TRP A 520 -2.30 25.65 7.34
C TRP A 520 -3.79 25.59 6.90
N LYS A 521 -4.52 24.55 7.33
CA LYS A 521 -5.97 24.39 7.13
C LYS A 521 -6.81 25.11 8.20
N MET A 522 -6.20 25.60 9.28
CA MET A 522 -6.88 26.27 10.38
C MET A 522 -7.16 27.75 10.07
N PRO A 523 -8.18 28.36 10.69
CA PRO A 523 -8.38 29.80 10.62
C PRO A 523 -7.15 30.56 11.09
N LYS A 524 -6.87 31.70 10.44
CA LYS A 524 -5.82 32.62 10.88
C LYS A 524 -6.15 33.18 12.26
N GLY A 525 -5.12 33.44 13.07
CA GLY A 525 -5.25 34.04 14.40
C GLY A 525 -5.14 33.07 15.57
N LEU A 526 -5.12 31.77 15.32
CA LEU A 526 -4.77 30.78 16.33
C LEU A 526 -3.25 30.69 16.48
N VAL A 527 -2.79 30.49 17.71
CA VAL A 527 -1.40 30.18 18.07
C VAL A 527 -1.43 29.15 19.20
N ILE A 528 -0.47 28.24 19.23
CA ILE A 528 -0.39 27.18 20.24
C ILE A 528 0.71 27.53 21.24
N GLY A 529 0.43 27.37 22.52
CA GLY A 529 1.42 27.55 23.59
C GLY A 529 1.08 26.76 24.86
N GLN A 530 1.96 26.86 25.86
CA GLN A 530 1.77 26.22 27.16
C GLN A 530 0.53 26.79 27.86
N SER A 531 -0.28 25.91 28.45
CA SER A 531 -1.42 26.29 29.28
C SER A 531 -0.96 26.91 30.60
N LYS A 532 -1.64 27.99 31.01
CA LYS A 532 -1.50 28.66 32.30
C LYS A 532 -2.64 28.31 33.26
N GLY A 533 -3.55 27.42 32.84
CA GLY A 533 -4.63 26.92 33.68
C GLY A 533 -4.10 26.20 34.92
N THR A 534 -4.75 26.41 36.07
CA THR A 534 -4.34 25.81 37.35
C THR A 534 -4.26 24.28 37.25
N GLY A 535 -3.06 23.72 37.48
CA GLY A 535 -2.80 22.28 37.42
C GLY A 535 -2.83 21.69 36.00
N LYS A 536 -2.63 22.52 34.96
CA LYS A 536 -2.63 22.14 33.55
C LYS A 536 -1.39 22.61 32.78
N THR A 537 -0.34 23.02 33.48
CA THR A 537 0.93 23.49 32.89
C THR A 537 1.69 22.39 32.12
N ASP A 538 1.27 21.13 32.20
CA ASP A 538 1.71 20.00 31.37
C ASP A 538 1.03 19.93 29.99
N TRP A 539 0.14 20.88 29.67
CA TRP A 539 -0.61 20.91 28.41
C TRP A 539 -0.19 22.04 27.47
N MET A 540 -0.33 21.76 26.17
CA MET A 540 -0.37 22.77 25.11
C MET A 540 -1.83 22.99 24.67
N THR A 541 -2.18 24.25 24.42
CA THR A 541 -3.52 24.70 24.05
C THR A 541 -3.44 25.89 23.09
N TYR A 542 -4.59 26.33 22.57
CA TYR A 542 -4.65 27.64 21.91
C TYR A 542 -4.58 28.74 22.97
N VAL A 543 -3.62 29.67 22.80
CA VAL A 543 -3.42 30.80 23.72
C VAL A 543 -3.73 32.13 23.03
N SER A 544 -3.89 33.18 23.82
CA SER A 544 -4.14 34.53 23.30
C SER A 544 -3.01 34.99 22.37
N ALA A 545 -3.42 35.54 21.21
CA ALA A 545 -2.51 36.00 20.17
C ALA A 545 -2.55 37.52 20.01
N ALA A 546 -1.40 38.12 19.75
CA ALA A 546 -1.27 39.50 19.29
C ALA A 546 -1.23 39.51 17.76
N LYS A 547 -2.10 40.30 17.14
CA LYS A 547 -2.12 40.50 15.69
C LYS A 547 -1.12 41.57 15.29
N ILE A 548 -0.20 41.22 14.40
CA ILE A 548 0.73 42.16 13.78
C ILE A 548 0.19 42.58 12.42
N ARG A 549 -0.07 43.87 12.26
CA ARG A 549 -0.53 44.46 10.99
C ARG A 549 0.60 45.27 10.38
N TYR A 550 0.70 45.18 9.06
CA TYR A 550 1.68 45.95 8.29
C TYR A 550 0.96 47.02 7.46
N GLN A 551 1.47 48.25 7.52
CA GLN A 551 0.91 49.37 6.77
C GLN A 551 2.02 50.23 6.19
N TRP A 552 1.78 50.78 5.00
CA TRP A 552 2.61 51.84 4.45
C TRP A 552 2.16 53.20 4.97
N VAL A 553 3.12 54.09 5.20
CA VAL A 553 2.90 55.38 5.87
C VAL A 553 2.46 56.50 4.93
N SER A 554 2.73 56.35 3.63
CA SER A 554 2.58 57.41 2.62
C SER A 554 1.81 56.89 1.40
N THR A 555 1.31 57.80 0.57
CA THR A 555 0.89 57.46 -0.81
C THR A 555 2.07 57.46 -1.79
N ASP A 556 3.20 58.07 -1.42
CA ASP A 556 4.47 58.02 -2.15
C ASP A 556 5.29 56.80 -1.70
N ASN A 557 4.79 55.61 -2.05
CA ASN A 557 5.45 54.33 -1.85
C ASN A 557 5.59 53.60 -3.18
N PRO A 558 6.57 52.69 -3.30
CA PRO A 558 6.68 51.84 -4.47
C PRO A 558 5.39 51.04 -4.70
N THR A 559 4.89 51.04 -5.94
CA THR A 559 3.65 50.33 -6.31
C THR A 559 3.88 48.88 -6.67
N ASP A 560 5.14 48.46 -6.80
CA ASP A 560 5.56 47.10 -7.14
C ASP A 560 5.74 46.19 -5.92
N VAL A 561 5.54 46.71 -4.71
CA VAL A 561 5.58 45.97 -3.45
C VAL A 561 4.33 46.23 -2.60
N ALA A 562 3.81 45.18 -1.98
CA ALA A 562 2.66 45.25 -1.08
C ALA A 562 3.09 45.02 0.37
N PRO A 563 2.37 45.57 1.38
CA PRO A 563 2.64 45.22 2.76
C PRO A 563 2.50 43.71 2.95
N PRO A 564 3.32 43.09 3.82
CA PRO A 564 3.18 41.67 4.12
C PRO A 564 1.79 41.33 4.67
N ALA A 565 1.41 40.06 4.51
CA ALA A 565 0.24 39.54 5.19
C ALA A 565 0.40 39.68 6.72
N ASN A 566 -0.70 40.01 7.40
CA ASN A 566 -0.76 40.05 8.87
C ASN A 566 -0.15 38.79 9.49
N ASP A 567 0.44 38.99 10.66
CA ASP A 567 1.00 37.91 11.46
C ASP A 567 0.28 37.77 12.80
N TYR A 568 0.49 36.63 13.45
CA TYR A 568 -0.11 36.31 14.73
C TYR A 568 0.93 35.62 15.59
N ILE A 569 1.25 36.22 16.72
CA ILE A 569 2.19 35.66 17.68
C ILE A 569 1.51 35.45 19.03
N ARG A 570 2.06 34.55 19.83
CA ARG A 570 1.65 34.40 21.23
C ARG A 570 1.89 35.72 21.98
N ASN A 571 0.96 36.11 22.85
CA ASN A 571 1.20 37.24 23.75
C ASN A 571 2.42 36.95 24.64
N GLY A 572 3.39 37.87 24.61
CA GLY A 572 4.65 37.73 25.35
C GLY A 572 5.78 37.10 24.53
N ALA A 573 5.57 36.82 23.24
CA ALA A 573 6.63 36.36 22.36
C ALA A 573 7.44 37.52 21.78
N ALA A 574 8.75 37.30 21.65
CA ALA A 574 9.62 38.14 20.84
C ALA A 574 9.25 38.01 19.36
N TYR A 575 9.21 39.13 18.63
CA TYR A 575 8.85 39.15 17.22
C TYR A 575 9.97 39.71 16.34
N THR A 576 10.14 39.12 15.17
CA THR A 576 11.03 39.61 14.11
C THR A 576 10.16 40.04 12.96
N ALA A 577 10.28 41.30 12.53
CA ALA A 577 9.42 41.82 11.49
C ALA A 577 9.76 41.20 10.12
N LYS A 578 8.73 41.01 9.29
CA LYS A 578 8.89 40.43 7.96
C LYS A 578 9.78 41.29 7.07
N ALA A 579 10.81 40.68 6.49
CA ALA A 579 11.67 41.30 5.49
C ALA A 579 10.87 41.72 4.24
N GLN A 580 11.32 42.78 3.57
CA GLN A 580 10.69 43.31 2.36
C GLN A 580 11.42 42.93 1.08
N GLN A 581 10.64 42.71 0.02
CA GLN A 581 11.18 42.59 -1.33
C GLN A 581 11.80 43.91 -1.76
N LYS A 582 12.89 43.89 -2.51
CA LYS A 582 13.45 45.12 -3.09
C LYS A 582 12.50 45.68 -4.15
N SER A 583 12.24 46.98 -4.10
CA SER A 583 11.53 47.67 -5.18
C SER A 583 12.45 47.85 -6.38
N GLN A 584 11.88 47.79 -7.58
CA GLN A 584 12.51 48.12 -8.86
C GLN A 584 12.24 49.57 -9.29
N GLN A 585 11.51 50.34 -8.48
CA GLN A 585 11.08 51.72 -8.79
C GLN A 585 12.00 52.80 -8.20
N GLY A 586 13.23 52.45 -7.81
CA GLY A 586 14.16 53.40 -7.20
C GLY A 586 13.72 53.83 -5.79
N TYR A 587 13.26 52.88 -4.97
CA TYR A 587 12.99 53.09 -3.55
C TYR A 587 13.77 52.08 -2.71
N SER A 588 14.30 52.57 -1.59
CA SER A 588 14.95 51.76 -0.55
C SER A 588 14.05 51.63 0.68
N PHE A 589 13.93 50.41 1.22
CA PHE A 589 13.18 50.16 2.45
C PHE A 589 13.99 50.65 3.65
N ASP A 590 13.46 51.64 4.37
CA ASP A 590 14.13 52.28 5.51
C ASP A 590 13.97 51.42 6.78
N GLY A 591 12.80 50.80 6.97
CA GLY A 591 12.54 49.92 8.10
C GLY A 591 11.07 49.91 8.54
N TRP A 592 10.81 49.17 9.61
CA TRP A 592 9.53 49.11 10.30
C TRP A 592 9.53 50.01 11.54
N TYR A 593 8.39 50.65 11.81
CA TYR A 593 8.21 51.61 12.90
C TYR A 593 6.93 51.29 13.69
N THR A 594 6.86 51.68 14.96
CA THR A 594 5.68 51.46 15.82
C THR A 594 4.69 52.62 15.82
N ASP A 595 5.08 53.76 15.21
CA ASP A 595 4.23 54.93 15.05
C ASP A 595 4.07 55.32 13.57
N GLU A 596 2.91 55.86 13.23
CA GLU A 596 2.57 56.26 11.85
C GLU A 596 3.51 57.33 11.30
N ARG A 597 4.14 58.16 12.15
CA ARG A 597 5.10 59.18 11.69
C ARG A 597 6.49 58.61 11.37
N CYS A 598 6.71 57.32 11.57
CA CYS A 598 8.01 56.65 11.43
C CYS A 598 9.13 57.33 12.20
N THR A 599 8.89 57.62 13.48
CA THR A 599 9.87 58.24 14.38
C THR A 599 10.43 57.27 15.41
N LEU A 600 9.73 56.17 15.68
CA LEU A 600 10.07 55.11 16.63
C LEU A 600 10.35 53.80 15.88
N PRO A 601 11.63 53.50 15.55
CA PRO A 601 11.97 52.29 14.82
C PRO A 601 11.61 51.04 15.65
N TYR A 602 11.08 50.04 14.97
CA TYR A 602 10.84 48.73 15.55
C TYR A 602 12.14 47.93 15.59
N ALA A 603 12.45 47.35 16.76
CA ALA A 603 13.61 46.49 16.94
C ALA A 603 13.18 45.02 16.91
N ASP A 604 13.81 44.22 16.05
CA ASP A 604 13.60 42.77 16.04
C ASP A 604 13.98 42.15 17.39
N GLY A 605 13.19 41.18 17.82
CA GLY A 605 13.27 40.59 19.17
C GLY A 605 12.40 41.30 20.21
N THR A 606 11.70 42.39 19.85
CA THR A 606 10.78 43.05 20.79
C THR A 606 9.64 42.11 21.19
N VAL A 607 9.41 42.00 22.50
CA VAL A 607 8.30 41.22 23.08
C VAL A 607 6.98 41.98 22.95
N LEU A 608 5.98 41.37 22.31
CA LEU A 608 4.68 42.00 22.07
C LEU A 608 3.55 41.25 22.79
N ASN A 609 2.65 42.01 23.42
CA ASN A 609 1.54 41.49 24.23
C ASN A 609 0.15 41.92 23.72
N THR A 610 0.11 42.80 22.72
CA THR A 610 -1.12 43.38 22.19
C THR A 610 -1.00 43.54 20.68
N ASP A 611 -2.14 43.66 20.01
CA ASP A 611 -2.19 44.02 18.59
C ASP A 611 -1.29 45.23 18.30
N THR A 612 -0.40 45.06 17.32
CA THR A 612 0.62 46.04 16.97
C THR A 612 0.54 46.32 15.47
N VAL A 613 0.59 47.60 15.11
CA VAL A 613 0.73 48.03 13.71
C VAL A 613 2.18 48.41 13.49
N LEU A 614 2.82 47.76 12.53
CA LEU A 614 4.16 48.10 12.04
C LEU A 614 4.02 48.91 10.76
N TYR A 615 4.51 50.14 10.84
CA TYR A 615 4.47 51.14 9.80
C TYR A 615 5.77 51.09 8.99
N GLY A 616 5.68 50.76 7.70
CA GLY A 616 6.82 50.60 6.82
C GLY A 616 7.11 51.89 6.08
N LYS A 617 8.38 52.31 6.12
CA LYS A 617 8.86 53.51 5.44
C LYS A 617 9.74 53.13 4.26
N TRP A 618 9.45 53.74 3.12
CA TRP A 618 10.27 53.70 1.92
C TRP A 618 10.84 55.08 1.64
N THR A 619 12.07 55.13 1.17
CA THR A 619 12.74 56.37 0.77
C THR A 619 13.04 56.27 -0.71
N LYS A 620 12.60 57.26 -1.50
CA LYS A 620 12.94 57.34 -2.91
C LYS A 620 14.44 57.59 -3.04
N ASP A 621 15.11 56.76 -3.81
CA ASP A 621 16.54 56.89 -4.07
C ASP A 621 16.78 58.22 -4.78
N SER A 622 17.75 58.99 -4.31
CA SER A 622 18.07 60.29 -4.89
C SER A 622 18.56 60.09 -6.32
N GLU A 623 17.93 60.74 -7.30
CA GLU A 623 18.45 60.78 -8.67
C GLU A 623 19.87 61.35 -8.63
N THR A 624 20.88 60.55 -8.96
CA THR A 624 22.21 61.06 -9.25
C THR A 624 22.10 62.05 -10.41
N PRO A 625 22.67 63.26 -10.31
CA PRO A 625 22.66 64.22 -11.42
C PRO A 625 23.27 63.59 -12.68
N ASN A 626 22.53 63.72 -13.78
CA ASN A 626 22.85 63.19 -15.11
C ASN A 626 24.36 63.16 -15.42
N GLN A 627 24.85 61.97 -15.75
CA GLN A 627 26.04 61.84 -16.58
C GLN A 627 25.74 62.52 -17.94
N PRO A 628 26.60 63.40 -18.47
CA PRO A 628 26.28 64.17 -19.67
C PRO A 628 26.14 63.23 -20.88
N SER A 629 25.07 63.41 -21.65
CA SER A 629 24.94 62.83 -22.98
C SER A 629 26.07 63.35 -23.89
N THR A 630 26.72 62.43 -24.59
CA THR A 630 27.66 62.75 -25.68
C THR A 630 26.92 63.47 -26.83
N PRO A 631 27.61 64.34 -27.60
CA PRO A 631 26.97 65.34 -28.46
C PRO A 631 26.35 64.75 -29.74
N ASP A 632 25.30 65.41 -30.24
CA ASP A 632 24.61 65.09 -31.49
C ASP A 632 25.55 65.09 -32.71
N VAL A 633 25.49 64.00 -33.47
CA VAL A 633 26.05 63.90 -34.83
C VAL A 633 24.97 64.39 -35.81
N PRO A 634 25.31 65.20 -36.84
CA PRO A 634 24.31 65.82 -37.71
C PRO A 634 23.57 64.80 -38.57
N SER A 635 22.29 65.10 -38.82
CA SER A 635 21.39 64.34 -39.68
C SER A 635 21.84 64.30 -41.15
N THR A 636 21.74 63.13 -41.75
CA THR A 636 21.81 62.89 -43.20
C THR A 636 20.57 62.08 -43.65
N PRO A 637 20.12 62.24 -44.90
CA PRO A 637 18.73 62.59 -45.25
C PRO A 637 17.80 61.40 -45.54
N ASP A 638 16.50 61.71 -45.60
CA ASP A 638 15.41 60.80 -45.97
C ASP A 638 15.61 60.12 -47.34
N VAL A 639 15.36 58.81 -47.36
CA VAL A 639 15.34 57.95 -48.56
C VAL A 639 14.05 57.09 -48.53
N PRO A 640 13.39 56.84 -49.69
CA PRO A 640 11.93 56.81 -49.81
C PRO A 640 11.24 55.48 -49.49
N SER A 641 9.91 55.54 -49.55
CA SER A 641 8.89 54.52 -49.31
C SER A 641 9.18 53.11 -49.89
N LYS A 642 8.88 52.12 -49.04
CA LYS A 642 8.91 50.68 -49.24
C LYS A 642 8.03 50.22 -50.44
N PRO A 643 8.56 49.45 -51.41
CA PRO A 643 7.74 48.84 -52.47
C PRO A 643 7.04 47.55 -52.03
N GLU A 644 5.97 47.21 -52.74
CA GLU A 644 5.16 45.98 -52.64
C GLU A 644 5.93 44.70 -52.98
N ALA A 645 5.35 43.57 -52.54
CA ALA A 645 5.90 42.23 -52.52
C ALA A 645 6.12 41.57 -53.91
N PRO A 646 7.16 40.73 -54.09
CA PRO A 646 7.26 39.84 -55.24
C PRO A 646 6.46 38.54 -55.04
N VAL A 647 5.77 38.14 -56.11
CA VAL A 647 5.03 36.88 -56.26
C VAL A 647 6.02 35.72 -56.47
N THR A 648 5.81 34.59 -55.79
CA THR A 648 6.58 33.35 -55.99
C THR A 648 6.25 32.67 -57.34
N PRO A 649 7.24 32.24 -58.14
CA PRO A 649 6.99 31.55 -59.42
C PRO A 649 6.62 30.07 -59.24
N ASN A 650 5.75 29.57 -60.15
CA ASN A 650 5.33 28.17 -60.25
C ASN A 650 6.50 27.19 -60.48
N GLN A 651 6.43 26.03 -59.84
CA GLN A 651 7.38 24.92 -59.95
C GLN A 651 6.95 23.91 -61.05
N PRO A 652 7.88 23.29 -61.83
CA PRO A 652 7.55 22.35 -62.91
C PRO A 652 7.31 20.91 -62.41
N SER A 653 6.61 20.11 -63.21
CA SER A 653 6.20 18.73 -62.91
C SER A 653 7.29 17.67 -63.09
N LYS A 654 7.47 16.87 -62.03
CA LYS A 654 7.80 15.43 -61.82
C LYS A 654 8.68 14.64 -62.82
N PRO A 655 9.59 13.80 -62.27
CA PRO A 655 9.73 12.41 -62.70
C PRO A 655 9.64 11.38 -61.55
N ASP A 656 9.37 10.11 -61.90
CA ASP A 656 8.98 9.00 -61.01
C ASP A 656 10.13 8.22 -60.29
N VAL A 657 9.89 7.89 -59.01
CA VAL A 657 10.01 6.61 -58.21
C VAL A 657 11.11 5.59 -58.62
N PRO A 658 11.90 4.92 -57.71
CA PRO A 658 11.39 4.13 -56.56
C PRO A 658 12.27 3.90 -55.28
N SER A 659 11.58 3.30 -54.29
CA SER A 659 11.98 2.31 -53.24
C SER A 659 12.50 2.76 -51.84
N SER A 660 11.79 2.19 -50.83
CA SER A 660 11.92 2.14 -49.34
C SER A 660 13.24 1.49 -48.81
N PRO A 661 13.44 1.24 -47.49
CA PRO A 661 12.87 1.84 -46.25
C PRO A 661 13.95 2.18 -45.17
N GLY A 662 13.58 2.87 -44.06
CA GLY A 662 14.44 2.87 -42.86
C GLY A 662 14.12 3.86 -41.73
N ALA A 663 13.47 3.34 -40.68
CA ALA A 663 13.63 3.64 -39.24
C ALA A 663 13.46 5.06 -38.63
N GLN A 664 12.41 5.11 -37.78
CA GLN A 664 12.40 5.50 -36.35
C GLN A 664 12.10 6.93 -35.85
N ALA A 665 11.15 6.90 -34.91
CA ALA A 665 10.93 7.72 -33.71
C ALA A 665 10.16 9.05 -33.84
N GLN A 666 8.89 9.00 -33.44
CA GLN A 666 8.15 10.19 -32.99
C GLN A 666 7.33 9.87 -31.74
N LEU A 667 7.55 10.66 -30.68
CA LEU A 667 6.79 10.73 -29.43
C LEU A 667 5.38 11.30 -29.70
N PRO A 668 4.30 10.80 -29.06
CA PRO A 668 2.99 11.42 -29.19
C PRO A 668 2.74 12.54 -28.18
N GLN A 669 2.22 13.66 -28.68
CA GLN A 669 1.58 14.73 -27.93
C GLN A 669 0.19 14.32 -27.45
N THR A 670 -0.18 14.71 -26.24
CA THR A 670 -1.47 14.48 -25.59
C THR A 670 -2.45 15.63 -25.84
N GLY A 671 -3.70 15.30 -26.17
CA GLY A 671 -4.81 16.25 -26.05
C GLY A 671 -6.12 15.69 -26.59
N ASP A 672 -6.97 15.17 -25.71
CA ASP A 672 -8.42 15.10 -25.93
C ASP A 672 -9.18 15.26 -24.60
N PRO A 673 -10.25 16.07 -24.54
CA PRO A 673 -10.99 16.39 -23.31
C PRO A 673 -12.05 15.32 -22.93
N MET A 674 -12.18 15.08 -21.62
CA MET A 674 -13.02 14.04 -21.00
C MET A 674 -14.54 14.29 -21.13
N ASN A 675 -15.25 13.22 -21.48
CA ASN A 675 -16.72 13.10 -21.54
C ASN A 675 -17.34 13.07 -20.11
N SER A 676 -18.15 14.08 -19.78
CA SER A 676 -18.75 14.33 -18.46
C SER A 676 -19.95 13.44 -18.12
N ALA A 677 -20.43 12.59 -19.04
CA ALA A 677 -21.60 11.74 -18.83
C ALA A 677 -21.34 10.47 -18.01
N LEU A 678 -20.07 10.07 -17.77
CA LEU A 678 -19.75 8.84 -17.02
C LEU A 678 -19.78 9.00 -15.49
N TRP A 679 -19.73 10.23 -14.98
CA TRP A 679 -19.62 10.50 -13.53
C TRP A 679 -20.97 10.53 -12.79
N ILE A 680 -22.07 10.80 -13.51
CA ILE A 680 -23.40 10.92 -12.89
C ILE A 680 -24.01 9.53 -12.59
N SER A 681 -23.56 8.47 -13.27
CA SER A 681 -23.99 7.10 -12.98
C SER A 681 -23.32 6.47 -11.74
N LEU A 682 -22.19 7.01 -11.25
CA LEU A 682 -21.44 6.44 -10.12
C LEU A 682 -21.81 7.04 -8.75
N MET A 683 -22.53 8.17 -8.71
CA MET A 683 -22.95 8.81 -7.46
C MET A 683 -24.33 8.35 -6.93
N GLY A 684 -25.04 7.50 -7.68
CA GLY A 684 -26.39 7.03 -7.31
C GLY A 684 -26.48 5.82 -6.38
N LEU A 685 -25.36 5.17 -6.01
CA LEU A 685 -25.38 3.92 -5.21
C LEU A 685 -24.79 4.04 -3.79
N SER A 686 -24.46 5.25 -3.32
CA SER A 686 -23.82 5.45 -2.01
C SER A 686 -24.77 5.72 -0.83
N LEU A 687 -26.09 5.56 -0.99
CA LEU A 687 -27.05 5.69 0.13
C LEU A 687 -27.65 4.37 0.64
N ALA A 688 -27.48 3.24 -0.05
CA ALA A 688 -28.00 1.94 0.41
C ALA A 688 -27.02 1.17 1.34
N GLY A 689 -25.72 1.52 1.31
CA GLY A 689 -24.68 0.84 2.10
C GLY A 689 -24.67 1.18 3.60
N LEU A 690 -25.34 2.27 4.02
CA LEU A 690 -25.34 2.71 5.42
C LEU A 690 -26.39 1.98 6.29
N LEU A 691 -27.39 1.32 5.68
CA LEU A 691 -28.47 0.62 6.38
C LEU A 691 -28.22 -0.89 6.53
N GLY A 692 -27.38 -1.50 5.68
CA GLY A 692 -27.07 -2.94 5.75
C GLY A 692 -26.15 -3.33 6.92
N SER A 693 -25.22 -2.45 7.32
CA SER A 693 -24.25 -2.68 8.39
C SER A 693 -24.84 -2.63 9.80
N LEU A 694 -25.96 -1.90 10.00
CA LEU A 694 -26.70 -1.88 11.27
C LEU A 694 -27.54 -3.15 11.51
N VAL A 695 -27.91 -3.88 10.45
CA VAL A 695 -28.71 -5.12 10.56
C VAL A 695 -27.84 -6.35 10.85
N VAL A 696 -26.60 -6.39 10.34
CA VAL A 696 -25.67 -7.52 10.59
C VAL A 696 -25.10 -7.47 12.02
N ALA A 697 -24.79 -6.28 12.54
CA ALA A 697 -24.30 -6.13 13.92
C ALA A 697 -25.36 -6.52 14.98
N LYS A 698 -26.65 -6.34 14.69
CA LYS A 698 -27.74 -6.77 15.60
C LYS A 698 -28.01 -8.28 15.57
N LYS A 699 -27.73 -8.98 14.46
CA LYS A 699 -28.05 -10.42 14.33
C LYS A 699 -27.03 -11.33 15.02
N ASN A 700 -25.77 -10.90 15.14
CA ASN A 700 -24.72 -11.70 15.80
C ASN A 700 -24.75 -11.60 17.34
N ASN A 701 -25.29 -10.52 17.91
CA ASN A 701 -25.45 -10.40 19.37
C ASN A 701 -26.58 -11.29 19.96
N TYR A 702 -27.46 -11.85 19.12
CA TYR A 702 -28.50 -12.78 19.58
C TYR A 702 -28.11 -14.26 19.55
N ARG A 703 -27.05 -14.65 18.82
CA ARG A 703 -26.59 -16.05 18.75
C ARG A 703 -25.58 -16.44 19.83
N GLY A 704 -24.89 -15.48 20.45
CA GLY A 704 -23.95 -15.74 21.54
C GLY A 704 -24.57 -15.91 22.94
N LYS A 705 -25.90 -15.89 23.08
CA LYS A 705 -26.60 -16.00 24.39
C LYS A 705 -27.43 -17.27 24.57
N GLN A 706 -27.43 -18.20 23.63
CA GLN A 706 -28.01 -19.54 23.80
C GLN A 706 -26.96 -20.60 23.50
N MET A 707 -26.07 -20.83 24.46
CA MET A 707 -25.35 -22.09 24.73
C MET A 707 -24.49 -21.81 25.98
N LYS A 708 -25.16 -21.87 27.13
CA LYS A 708 -24.54 -22.27 28.39
C LYS A 708 -24.92 -23.73 28.63
#